data_AF-A0A519Q9V2-F1
#
_entry.id   AF-A0A519Q9V2-F1
#
_cell.length_a   1.000
_cell.length_b   1.000
_cell.length_c   1.000
_cell.angle_alpha   90.00
_cell.angle_beta   90.00
_cell.angle_gamma   90.00
#
_symmetry.space_group_name_H-M   'P 1'
#
loop_
_entity.id
_entity.type
_entity.pdbx_description
1 polymer ?
#
loop_
_entity_poly.entity_id
_entity_poly.type
_entity_poly.pdbx_seq_one_letter_code
_entity_poly.pdbx_strand_id
1 'polypeptide(L)'
;MEGYKYRAVITQSDNACAAVNSTAVNLTIDSDRDGVPDTIDLDDDNDGITDIVEGSTDKDGDGIPNYLDVDSDNDGIVDAIESNGNPANDPNKDGRFGIGTFVDVNGNGLLDSLDPAAGGTALVIQDKDKDGKPNYLDLDSDADGIPDNYEAAFYIIDGDNDGIIGTGPIVDADGDGLSDLNDPDFVAISSLFNQDRDFDGLSNYLDIDADNDGIIDNIEGLPTTVYVAPTGIDTDGDGIDNAYDINNGGVASGYSNIDGGSAPDYVDTDSENDGFRDWLENAVVSPLEVDVKNNQTGANGADGIMDVLPDADNDGLADIYDNDNGNPNVTRYATNGGQTPASMPNTQVPGGEKDWRASTDYDKDGVPDGVDLDDDNDGILDTVDGILDTGGRDGLPNYHDLDSDGDGIPDVIEAGGSDPDNNGLPGIGLVGNKVDANGIPLAANGGYTPRDKDGDGVPDFLDLDSDNDGINDVIENGGPDPDGDGKAGIGFTNDFDNDGINDLVDDYNNNTGSLTGEPSGTPMTVKDADGDGIPNYLDIDSDNDGILDTVEGAGDPDGDGIPNFLDLDSDGDGIPDNIEAQATANYIAPTGIDSDGDGLDNAYEATNGLTPVNSDGTDQPDYLDLDSDNDGDSDTIEAYDTDNDGVANIVASGADADKDGLDNNFDNNDAAFNPTNGQTPTSFPNLDTPGTPQRDWREDYNIAPVATVPATIVLTEDTPKAITGISFVDRDAGNNSVTATLSVPANQGTFAATSETGIVIGGAGTRSVTITGTIANINAFIAANKVTFTPFANLNGNIALTTLINDLGNTGGAPLTDIKTTTLNIQAVNDIPVVADINKTGTEDTTVPFAAADFTNQFTDVDGTLAKVRINTLPTPAQGLLKLNGVNVTANQEISVADLALITFVPTANFNGNVTFSYNGNDGVDYAASPA
;
A
#
# COMPACT_ATOMS: atom_id res chain seq x y z
N MET A 1 -41.76 -58.18 -12.71
CA MET A 1 -42.66 -58.01 -11.53
C MET A 1 -41.87 -58.07 -10.22
N GLU A 2 -41.13 -57.01 -9.91
CA GLU A 2 -40.42 -56.81 -8.64
C GLU A 2 -40.77 -55.43 -8.06
N GLY A 3 -40.68 -55.24 -6.73
CA GLY A 3 -40.71 -53.91 -6.10
C GLY A 3 -42.05 -53.28 -5.69
N TYR A 4 -43.09 -53.27 -6.52
CA TYR A 4 -44.26 -52.40 -6.25
C TYR A 4 -45.21 -52.90 -5.14
N LYS A 5 -45.44 -52.06 -4.13
CA LYS A 5 -46.49 -52.24 -3.10
C LYS A 5 -47.80 -51.58 -3.54
N TYR A 6 -48.69 -52.34 -4.18
CA TYR A 6 -50.02 -51.86 -4.53
C TYR A 6 -50.88 -51.59 -3.28
N ARG A 7 -51.50 -50.41 -3.20
CA ARG A 7 -52.53 -50.09 -2.20
C ARG A 7 -53.92 -50.03 -2.85
N ALA A 8 -54.65 -51.14 -2.81
CA ALA A 8 -56.06 -51.13 -3.17
C ALA A 8 -56.88 -50.38 -2.10
N VAL A 9 -57.44 -49.22 -2.45
CA VAL A 9 -58.39 -48.49 -1.60
C VAL A 9 -59.80 -48.89 -1.99
N ILE A 10 -60.47 -49.66 -1.13
CA ILE A 10 -61.87 -50.04 -1.32
C ILE A 10 -62.73 -49.06 -0.54
N THR A 11 -63.45 -48.19 -1.25
CA THR A 11 -64.36 -47.22 -0.65
C THR A 11 -65.81 -47.70 -0.83
N GLN A 12 -66.48 -48.04 0.27
CA GLN A 12 -67.89 -48.41 0.27
C GLN A 12 -68.73 -47.21 0.73
N SER A 13 -69.50 -46.63 -0.17
CA SER A 13 -70.27 -45.39 0.09
C SER A 13 -71.58 -45.62 0.83
N ASP A 14 -72.01 -46.87 1.04
CA ASP A 14 -73.23 -47.22 1.77
C ASP A 14 -72.95 -48.20 2.91
N ASN A 15 -73.42 -47.86 4.12
CA ASN A 15 -73.10 -48.55 5.36
C ASN A 15 -73.89 -49.88 5.53
N ALA A 16 -73.97 -50.71 4.49
CA ALA A 16 -74.74 -51.95 4.45
C ALA A 16 -73.83 -53.19 4.51
N CYS A 17 -74.07 -54.10 5.47
CA CYS A 17 -73.46 -55.43 5.48
C CYS A 17 -73.97 -56.28 4.31
N ALA A 18 -73.30 -56.20 3.15
CA ALA A 18 -73.41 -57.17 2.07
C ALA A 18 -72.01 -57.72 1.72
N ALA A 19 -71.96 -59.01 1.37
CA ALA A 19 -70.70 -59.71 1.08
C ALA A 19 -69.91 -59.02 -0.04
N VAL A 20 -68.62 -58.78 0.20
CA VAL A 20 -67.68 -58.29 -0.80
C VAL A 20 -67.43 -59.39 -1.82
N ASN A 21 -67.89 -59.20 -3.06
CA ASN A 21 -67.42 -60.00 -4.20
C ASN A 21 -66.13 -59.36 -4.70
N SER A 22 -64.99 -60.03 -4.51
CA SER A 22 -63.73 -59.64 -5.15
C SER A 22 -63.77 -60.08 -6.62
N THR A 23 -63.76 -59.12 -7.55
CA THR A 23 -63.31 -59.36 -8.92
C THR A 23 -61.79 -59.46 -8.90
N ALA A 24 -61.22 -60.47 -9.56
CA ALA A 24 -59.78 -60.50 -9.79
C ALA A 24 -59.42 -59.28 -10.65
N VAL A 25 -58.50 -58.45 -10.17
CA VAL A 25 -57.83 -57.44 -10.98
C VAL A 25 -56.62 -58.16 -11.56
N ASN A 26 -56.65 -58.42 -12.87
CA ASN A 26 -55.45 -58.83 -13.58
C ASN A 26 -54.65 -57.54 -13.81
N LEU A 27 -53.44 -57.48 -13.26
CA LEU A 27 -52.47 -56.46 -13.59
C LEU A 27 -51.74 -56.98 -14.84
N THR A 28 -51.89 -56.29 -15.95
CA THR A 28 -51.02 -56.41 -17.12
C THR A 28 -49.80 -55.52 -16.89
N ILE A 29 -48.66 -55.89 -17.45
CA ILE A 29 -47.46 -55.03 -17.50
C ILE A 29 -47.72 -53.98 -18.59
N ASP A 30 -47.16 -52.80 -18.36
CA ASP A 30 -47.33 -51.53 -19.08
C ASP A 30 -46.04 -50.79 -18.71
N SER A 31 -44.97 -51.08 -19.48
CA SER A 31 -43.57 -50.82 -19.13
C SER A 31 -43.26 -49.32 -19.18
N ASP A 32 -43.59 -48.69 -20.29
CA ASP A 32 -43.53 -47.25 -20.53
C ASP A 32 -44.60 -46.42 -19.79
N ARG A 33 -45.68 -47.01 -19.29
CA ARG A 33 -46.75 -46.33 -18.52
C ARG A 33 -47.62 -45.38 -19.34
N ASP A 34 -47.75 -45.60 -20.63
CA ASP A 34 -48.60 -44.80 -21.52
C ASP A 34 -50.11 -45.14 -21.37
N GLY A 35 -50.41 -46.29 -20.74
CA GLY A 35 -51.76 -46.80 -20.51
C GLY A 35 -52.21 -47.92 -21.46
N VAL A 36 -51.33 -48.38 -22.36
CA VAL A 36 -51.47 -49.55 -23.23
C VAL A 36 -50.63 -50.69 -22.63
N PRO A 37 -51.16 -51.92 -22.48
CA PRO A 37 -50.37 -53.00 -21.89
C PRO A 37 -49.50 -53.73 -22.91
N ASP A 38 -48.27 -54.12 -22.52
CA ASP A 38 -47.23 -54.73 -23.38
C ASP A 38 -47.71 -55.87 -24.28
N THR A 39 -48.73 -56.60 -23.84
CA THR A 39 -49.31 -57.71 -24.62
C THR A 39 -50.04 -57.27 -25.90
N ILE A 40 -50.27 -55.97 -26.07
CA ILE A 40 -51.02 -55.34 -27.16
C ILE A 40 -50.24 -54.17 -27.76
N ASP A 41 -49.35 -53.57 -26.97
CA ASP A 41 -48.42 -52.56 -27.44
C ASP A 41 -47.59 -53.05 -28.64
N LEU A 42 -47.08 -52.10 -29.41
CA LEU A 42 -46.18 -52.33 -30.53
C LEU A 42 -44.82 -51.66 -30.33
N ASP A 43 -44.66 -50.89 -29.26
CA ASP A 43 -43.54 -50.01 -28.92
C ASP A 43 -43.51 -49.90 -27.38
N ASP A 44 -43.04 -50.98 -26.71
CA ASP A 44 -43.23 -51.18 -25.26
C ASP A 44 -42.44 -50.19 -24.35
N ASP A 45 -41.41 -49.51 -24.87
CA ASP A 45 -40.63 -48.46 -24.19
C ASP A 45 -40.93 -47.04 -24.70
N ASN A 46 -41.59 -46.93 -25.85
CA ASN A 46 -42.05 -45.69 -26.46
C ASN A 46 -40.93 -44.80 -26.99
N ASP A 47 -39.82 -45.40 -27.43
CA ASP A 47 -38.68 -44.76 -28.09
C ASP A 47 -38.96 -44.41 -29.58
N GLY A 48 -40.07 -44.93 -30.12
CA GLY A 48 -40.53 -44.69 -31.49
C GLY A 48 -39.99 -45.68 -32.54
N ILE A 49 -39.16 -46.63 -32.12
CA ILE A 49 -38.90 -47.89 -32.81
C ILE A 49 -40.08 -48.83 -32.45
N THR A 50 -40.08 -50.11 -32.79
CA THR A 50 -41.27 -50.96 -32.56
C THR A 50 -40.76 -52.34 -32.26
N ASP A 51 -41.28 -53.08 -31.27
CA ASP A 51 -40.66 -54.34 -30.79
C ASP A 51 -40.28 -55.37 -31.88
N ILE A 52 -40.93 -55.32 -33.04
CA ILE A 52 -40.62 -56.16 -34.20
C ILE A 52 -39.26 -55.82 -34.83
N VAL A 53 -38.87 -54.55 -34.80
CA VAL A 53 -37.64 -53.95 -35.31
C VAL A 53 -36.50 -54.18 -34.31
N GLU A 54 -36.62 -53.78 -33.04
CA GLU A 54 -35.56 -54.08 -32.03
C GLU A 54 -35.43 -55.58 -31.75
N GLY A 55 -36.55 -56.30 -31.77
CA GLY A 55 -36.57 -57.73 -31.57
C GLY A 55 -36.57 -58.11 -30.09
N SER A 56 -35.72 -59.06 -29.68
CA SER A 56 -35.73 -59.55 -28.29
C SER A 56 -34.32 -59.87 -27.80
N THR A 57 -33.33 -59.21 -28.39
CA THR A 57 -31.94 -59.25 -27.95
C THR A 57 -31.82 -58.33 -26.73
N ASP A 58 -30.65 -58.33 -26.12
CA ASP A 58 -30.23 -57.54 -24.97
C ASP A 58 -28.75 -57.26 -25.32
N LYS A 59 -28.49 -56.09 -25.91
CA LYS A 59 -27.27 -55.80 -26.70
C LYS A 59 -26.12 -55.36 -25.78
N ASP A 60 -26.40 -54.49 -24.83
CA ASP A 60 -25.48 -54.01 -23.79
C ASP A 60 -25.33 -55.00 -22.61
N GLY A 61 -26.30 -55.90 -22.41
CA GLY A 61 -26.24 -56.93 -21.38
C GLY A 61 -26.68 -56.47 -19.99
N ASP A 62 -27.40 -55.37 -19.87
CA ASP A 62 -27.90 -54.83 -18.59
C ASP A 62 -29.05 -55.70 -17.99
N GLY A 63 -29.71 -56.49 -18.85
CA GLY A 63 -30.81 -57.38 -18.53
C GLY A 63 -32.20 -56.89 -18.96
N ILE A 64 -32.27 -55.76 -19.64
CA ILE A 64 -33.43 -55.20 -20.34
C ILE A 64 -33.29 -55.57 -21.83
N PRO A 65 -34.28 -56.27 -22.41
CA PRO A 65 -34.25 -56.52 -23.85
C PRO A 65 -34.48 -55.23 -24.63
N ASN A 66 -33.83 -55.06 -25.79
CA ASN A 66 -33.88 -53.87 -26.65
C ASN A 66 -35.27 -53.31 -27.02
N TYR A 67 -36.36 -54.07 -26.85
CA TYR A 67 -37.72 -53.56 -27.11
C TYR A 67 -38.39 -52.95 -25.85
N LEU A 68 -37.64 -52.91 -24.75
CA LEU A 68 -38.02 -52.36 -23.45
C LEU A 68 -36.98 -51.36 -22.97
N ASP A 69 -36.04 -51.00 -23.84
CA ASP A 69 -34.80 -50.33 -23.53
C ASP A 69 -34.70 -49.07 -24.38
N VAL A 70 -34.56 -47.92 -23.76
CA VAL A 70 -34.53 -46.63 -24.47
C VAL A 70 -33.13 -46.25 -24.98
N ASP A 71 -32.10 -47.03 -24.62
CA ASP A 71 -30.68 -46.83 -24.95
C ASP A 71 -30.04 -48.24 -25.10
N SER A 72 -30.40 -48.92 -26.19
CA SER A 72 -30.23 -50.35 -26.42
C SER A 72 -28.79 -50.87 -26.37
N ASP A 73 -27.80 -50.02 -26.63
CA ASP A 73 -26.37 -50.34 -26.52
C ASP A 73 -25.66 -49.58 -25.40
N ASN A 74 -26.39 -48.70 -24.69
CA ASN A 74 -25.98 -47.97 -23.50
C ASN A 74 -24.70 -47.15 -23.72
N ASP A 75 -24.58 -46.57 -24.91
CA ASP A 75 -23.55 -45.60 -25.27
C ASP A 75 -23.91 -44.18 -24.77
N GLY A 76 -25.17 -43.97 -24.38
CA GLY A 76 -25.69 -42.75 -23.82
C GLY A 76 -26.48 -41.86 -24.75
N ILE A 77 -26.60 -42.24 -26.01
CA ILE A 77 -27.49 -41.63 -26.98
C ILE A 77 -28.72 -42.53 -27.05
N VAL A 78 -29.90 -41.94 -26.94
CA VAL A 78 -31.14 -42.75 -26.88
C VAL A 78 -31.53 -43.24 -28.27
N ASP A 79 -32.09 -44.44 -28.35
CA ASP A 79 -32.49 -45.13 -29.59
C ASP A 79 -33.35 -44.23 -30.50
N ALA A 80 -34.25 -43.47 -29.87
CA ALA A 80 -35.11 -42.49 -30.53
C ALA A 80 -34.30 -41.48 -31.37
N ILE A 81 -33.18 -40.99 -30.87
CA ILE A 81 -32.29 -40.02 -31.51
C ILE A 81 -31.43 -40.72 -32.57
N GLU A 82 -30.76 -41.81 -32.20
CA GLU A 82 -29.81 -42.51 -33.05
C GLU A 82 -30.42 -43.14 -34.28
N SER A 83 -31.68 -43.59 -34.16
CA SER A 83 -32.46 -44.16 -35.26
C SER A 83 -32.32 -43.38 -36.58
N ASN A 84 -32.15 -42.05 -36.53
CA ASN A 84 -31.90 -41.24 -37.71
C ASN A 84 -31.03 -39.99 -37.49
N GLY A 85 -30.32 -39.90 -36.37
CA GLY A 85 -29.48 -38.75 -36.02
C GLY A 85 -30.25 -37.45 -35.76
N ASN A 86 -31.55 -37.52 -35.44
CA ASN A 86 -32.35 -36.30 -35.23
C ASN A 86 -32.59 -36.03 -33.75
N PRO A 87 -31.89 -35.06 -33.13
CA PRO A 87 -32.09 -34.72 -31.72
C PRO A 87 -33.49 -34.18 -31.40
N ALA A 88 -34.30 -33.82 -32.41
CA ALA A 88 -35.70 -33.45 -32.19
C ALA A 88 -36.63 -34.66 -31.93
N ASN A 89 -36.11 -35.89 -31.98
CA ASN A 89 -36.88 -37.10 -31.67
C ASN A 89 -37.09 -37.25 -30.15
N ASP A 90 -36.15 -36.83 -29.29
CA ASP A 90 -36.35 -36.73 -27.84
C ASP A 90 -35.95 -35.32 -27.29
N PRO A 91 -36.85 -34.31 -27.41
CA PRO A 91 -36.54 -32.96 -26.99
C PRO A 91 -36.58 -32.73 -25.47
N ASN A 92 -37.16 -33.64 -24.68
CA ASN A 92 -37.17 -33.54 -23.21
C ASN A 92 -36.20 -34.50 -22.52
N LYS A 93 -35.46 -35.28 -23.30
CA LYS A 93 -34.39 -36.17 -22.84
C LYS A 93 -34.94 -37.16 -21.81
N ASP A 94 -36.06 -37.81 -22.10
CA ASP A 94 -36.61 -38.86 -21.23
C ASP A 94 -36.56 -40.26 -21.85
N GLY A 95 -35.72 -40.45 -22.87
CA GLY A 95 -35.54 -41.71 -23.59
C GLY A 95 -36.63 -41.99 -24.62
N ARG A 96 -37.67 -41.15 -24.68
CA ARG A 96 -38.91 -41.48 -25.41
C ARG A 96 -39.14 -40.54 -26.56
N PHE A 97 -39.86 -41.04 -27.57
CA PHE A 97 -40.16 -40.25 -28.75
C PHE A 97 -41.14 -39.10 -28.47
N GLY A 98 -40.69 -37.88 -28.74
CA GLY A 98 -41.48 -36.67 -28.81
C GLY A 98 -41.56 -35.92 -27.48
N ILE A 99 -42.62 -35.11 -27.31
CA ILE A 99 -42.84 -34.36 -26.06
C ILE A 99 -44.30 -34.45 -25.61
N GLY A 100 -44.52 -34.66 -24.31
CA GLY A 100 -45.82 -34.47 -23.67
C GLY A 100 -46.70 -35.73 -23.61
N THR A 101 -48.02 -35.57 -23.65
CA THR A 101 -48.94 -36.70 -23.43
C THR A 101 -49.00 -37.62 -24.64
N PHE A 102 -48.65 -38.89 -24.47
CA PHE A 102 -48.82 -39.95 -25.46
C PHE A 102 -50.24 -39.96 -26.06
N VAL A 103 -50.33 -39.97 -27.40
CA VAL A 103 -51.60 -39.98 -28.14
C VAL A 103 -51.62 -41.17 -29.08
N ASP A 104 -52.39 -42.19 -28.68
CA ASP A 104 -52.75 -43.32 -29.52
C ASP A 104 -54.28 -43.39 -29.64
N VAL A 105 -54.80 -43.06 -30.83
CA VAL A 105 -56.24 -43.08 -31.08
C VAL A 105 -56.78 -44.49 -31.32
N ASN A 106 -55.92 -45.43 -31.71
CA ASN A 106 -56.33 -46.75 -32.19
C ASN A 106 -56.05 -47.89 -31.20
N GLY A 107 -55.29 -47.62 -30.14
CA GLY A 107 -55.09 -48.49 -28.98
C GLY A 107 -54.09 -49.61 -29.24
N ASN A 108 -53.14 -49.40 -30.14
CA ASN A 108 -52.06 -50.34 -30.47
C ASN A 108 -50.71 -49.96 -29.87
N GLY A 109 -50.62 -48.88 -29.09
CA GLY A 109 -49.41 -48.51 -28.35
C GLY A 109 -48.29 -47.86 -29.17
N LEU A 110 -48.47 -47.73 -30.49
CA LEU A 110 -47.59 -46.88 -31.31
C LEU A 110 -48.13 -45.45 -31.38
N LEU A 111 -47.28 -44.46 -31.14
CA LEU A 111 -47.65 -43.04 -31.18
C LEU A 111 -48.28 -42.65 -32.53
N ASP A 112 -49.40 -41.92 -32.53
CA ASP A 112 -50.15 -41.55 -33.75
C ASP A 112 -49.28 -40.84 -34.82
N SER A 113 -48.22 -40.11 -34.41
CA SER A 113 -47.29 -39.44 -35.33
C SER A 113 -46.37 -40.41 -36.07
N LEU A 114 -46.11 -41.57 -35.48
CA LEU A 114 -45.28 -42.65 -36.04
C LEU A 114 -46.14 -43.74 -36.68
N ASP A 115 -47.40 -43.91 -36.28
CA ASP A 115 -48.28 -44.98 -36.78
C ASP A 115 -48.85 -44.70 -38.19
N PRO A 116 -48.44 -45.44 -39.25
CA PRO A 116 -49.01 -45.29 -40.58
C PRO A 116 -50.50 -45.66 -40.68
N ALA A 117 -51.01 -46.48 -39.76
CA ALA A 117 -52.42 -46.84 -39.64
C ALA A 117 -53.27 -45.71 -39.03
N ALA A 118 -52.68 -44.85 -38.18
CA ALA A 118 -53.28 -43.62 -37.67
C ALA A 118 -53.08 -42.40 -38.60
N GLY A 119 -52.16 -42.52 -39.57
CA GLY A 119 -51.83 -41.48 -40.56
C GLY A 119 -50.52 -40.75 -40.29
N GLY A 120 -49.72 -41.24 -39.33
CA GLY A 120 -48.34 -40.88 -39.07
C GLY A 120 -47.34 -41.45 -40.08
N THR A 121 -46.07 -41.23 -39.85
CA THR A 121 -44.94 -41.72 -40.65
C THR A 121 -43.97 -42.42 -39.72
N ALA A 122 -43.73 -43.72 -39.96
CA ALA A 122 -42.81 -44.51 -39.15
C ALA A 122 -41.40 -43.91 -39.16
N LEU A 123 -40.71 -44.04 -38.04
CA LEU A 123 -39.32 -43.67 -37.89
C LEU A 123 -38.46 -44.44 -38.91
N VAL A 124 -37.53 -43.74 -39.56
CA VAL A 124 -36.67 -44.34 -40.59
C VAL A 124 -35.36 -44.68 -39.94
N ILE A 125 -35.18 -45.96 -39.62
CA ILE A 125 -33.92 -46.47 -39.06
C ILE A 125 -32.79 -46.33 -40.08
N GLN A 126 -31.69 -45.73 -39.64
CA GLN A 126 -30.46 -45.52 -40.39
C GLN A 126 -29.36 -46.49 -39.91
N ASP A 127 -28.37 -46.63 -40.77
CA ASP A 127 -27.19 -47.48 -40.69
C ASP A 127 -26.16 -46.68 -41.51
N LYS A 128 -25.47 -45.76 -40.82
CA LYS A 128 -24.72 -44.66 -41.45
C LYS A 128 -23.51 -45.21 -42.18
N ASP A 129 -22.67 -45.97 -41.48
CA ASP A 129 -21.50 -46.64 -42.03
C ASP A 129 -21.84 -47.84 -42.95
N LYS A 130 -23.07 -48.38 -42.82
CA LYS A 130 -23.63 -49.50 -43.59
C LYS A 130 -22.94 -50.85 -43.32
N ASP A 131 -22.39 -51.09 -42.13
CA ASP A 131 -21.86 -52.40 -41.73
C ASP A 131 -22.98 -53.46 -41.55
N GLY A 132 -24.23 -53.00 -41.43
CA GLY A 132 -25.42 -53.81 -41.25
C GLY A 132 -25.95 -53.86 -39.81
N LYS A 133 -25.36 -53.11 -38.89
CA LYS A 133 -25.93 -52.72 -37.60
C LYS A 133 -26.62 -51.36 -37.76
N PRO A 134 -27.88 -51.23 -37.32
CA PRO A 134 -28.48 -49.91 -37.18
C PRO A 134 -27.72 -49.06 -36.16
N ASN A 135 -27.70 -47.73 -36.35
CA ASN A 135 -26.99 -46.80 -35.47
C ASN A 135 -27.29 -47.01 -33.99
N TYR A 136 -28.57 -47.16 -33.61
CA TYR A 136 -29.01 -47.40 -32.21
C TYR A 136 -28.54 -48.73 -31.57
N LEU A 137 -27.68 -49.48 -32.25
CA LEU A 137 -27.10 -50.74 -31.81
C LEU A 137 -25.60 -50.82 -32.11
N ASP A 138 -25.00 -49.70 -32.51
CA ASP A 138 -23.66 -49.61 -33.06
C ASP A 138 -22.86 -48.55 -32.33
N LEU A 139 -21.86 -48.97 -31.55
CA LEU A 139 -21.10 -48.08 -30.67
C LEU A 139 -20.13 -47.13 -31.41
N ASP A 140 -20.15 -47.11 -32.74
CA ASP A 140 -19.23 -46.39 -33.65
C ASP A 140 -19.95 -46.26 -35.01
N SER A 141 -21.03 -45.48 -35.04
CA SER A 141 -22.06 -45.43 -36.08
C SER A 141 -21.57 -44.95 -37.44
N ASP A 142 -20.46 -44.21 -37.51
CA ASP A 142 -19.79 -43.82 -38.75
C ASP A 142 -18.51 -44.63 -39.05
N ALA A 143 -18.11 -45.49 -38.10
CA ALA A 143 -17.00 -46.43 -38.13
C ALA A 143 -15.63 -45.76 -38.24
N ASP A 144 -15.52 -44.52 -37.81
CA ASP A 144 -14.26 -43.77 -37.83
C ASP A 144 -13.26 -44.32 -36.79
N GLY A 145 -13.75 -45.00 -35.76
CA GLY A 145 -12.94 -45.63 -34.70
C GLY A 145 -12.92 -44.88 -33.38
N ILE A 146 -13.59 -43.74 -33.29
CA ILE A 146 -13.98 -43.08 -32.04
C ILE A 146 -15.39 -43.57 -31.69
N PRO A 147 -15.61 -44.09 -30.48
CA PRO A 147 -16.96 -44.53 -30.11
C PRO A 147 -17.95 -43.37 -29.95
N ASP A 148 -19.21 -43.59 -30.33
CA ASP A 148 -20.30 -42.61 -30.39
C ASP A 148 -20.48 -41.84 -29.06
N ASN A 149 -20.27 -42.53 -27.93
CA ASN A 149 -20.36 -41.95 -26.59
C ASN A 149 -19.36 -40.79 -26.36
N TYR A 150 -18.17 -40.85 -26.98
CA TYR A 150 -17.16 -39.80 -26.87
C TYR A 150 -17.52 -38.58 -27.71
N GLU A 151 -18.04 -38.80 -28.91
CA GLU A 151 -18.37 -37.75 -29.87
C GLU A 151 -19.65 -37.02 -29.50
N ALA A 152 -20.63 -37.74 -28.94
CA ALA A 152 -21.91 -37.17 -28.56
C ALA A 152 -21.87 -36.42 -27.22
N ALA A 153 -20.97 -36.76 -26.29
CA ALA A 153 -20.94 -36.18 -24.94
C ALA A 153 -19.58 -36.23 -24.20
N PHE A 154 -18.72 -35.22 -24.41
CA PHE A 154 -17.36 -35.07 -23.82
C PHE A 154 -17.19 -35.19 -22.29
N TYR A 155 -18.29 -35.17 -21.50
CA TYR A 155 -18.24 -35.09 -20.03
C TYR A 155 -18.69 -36.37 -19.32
N ILE A 156 -19.07 -37.39 -20.06
CA ILE A 156 -19.53 -38.66 -19.50
C ILE A 156 -18.37 -39.63 -19.47
N ILE A 157 -18.27 -40.36 -18.37
CA ILE A 157 -17.13 -41.23 -18.10
C ILE A 157 -17.48 -42.64 -18.54
N ASP A 158 -16.90 -43.07 -19.65
CA ASP A 158 -16.60 -44.47 -19.95
C ASP A 158 -15.16 -44.73 -19.47
N GLY A 159 -15.02 -45.40 -18.34
CA GLY A 159 -13.72 -45.51 -17.65
C GLY A 159 -12.92 -46.77 -18.01
N ASP A 160 -13.49 -47.69 -18.77
CA ASP A 160 -12.83 -48.84 -19.39
C ASP A 160 -12.62 -48.70 -20.90
N ASN A 161 -13.18 -47.64 -21.50
CA ASN A 161 -13.04 -47.26 -22.89
C ASN A 161 -13.54 -48.35 -23.84
N ASP A 162 -14.71 -48.91 -23.54
CA ASP A 162 -15.37 -49.94 -24.35
C ASP A 162 -16.59 -49.44 -25.13
N GLY A 163 -16.81 -48.12 -25.16
CA GLY A 163 -17.92 -47.49 -25.89
C GLY A 163 -19.23 -47.48 -25.09
N ILE A 164 -19.26 -48.11 -23.92
CA ILE A 164 -20.46 -48.19 -23.08
C ILE A 164 -20.28 -47.28 -21.87
N ILE A 165 -21.33 -46.56 -21.46
CA ILE A 165 -21.24 -45.67 -20.30
C ILE A 165 -21.04 -46.45 -19.00
N GLY A 166 -19.91 -46.17 -18.32
CA GLY A 166 -19.67 -46.56 -16.94
C GLY A 166 -18.29 -47.15 -16.68
N THR A 167 -18.22 -48.02 -15.65
CA THR A 167 -17.04 -48.86 -15.39
C THR A 167 -17.50 -50.25 -14.94
N GLY A 168 -17.45 -51.23 -15.85
CA GLY A 168 -17.98 -52.57 -15.59
C GLY A 168 -19.52 -52.64 -15.65
N PRO A 169 -20.21 -53.47 -14.82
CA PRO A 169 -21.64 -53.73 -15.00
C PRO A 169 -22.49 -52.46 -14.92
N ILE A 170 -23.39 -52.31 -15.90
CA ILE A 170 -24.33 -51.20 -16.03
C ILE A 170 -25.19 -51.09 -14.76
N VAL A 171 -25.37 -49.86 -14.28
CA VAL A 171 -26.18 -49.55 -13.10
C VAL A 171 -27.35 -48.71 -13.55
N ASP A 172 -28.49 -49.36 -13.75
CA ASP A 172 -29.80 -48.74 -13.94
C ASP A 172 -30.67 -49.05 -12.71
N ALA A 173 -30.88 -48.04 -11.87
CA ALA A 173 -31.59 -48.23 -10.60
C ALA A 173 -33.12 -48.24 -10.72
N ASP A 174 -33.69 -47.65 -11.78
CA ASP A 174 -35.14 -47.54 -11.94
C ASP A 174 -35.73 -48.41 -13.07
N GLY A 175 -34.86 -48.97 -13.91
CA GLY A 175 -35.12 -50.03 -14.86
C GLY A 175 -35.71 -49.52 -16.17
N ASP A 176 -35.32 -48.33 -16.62
CA ASP A 176 -35.85 -47.70 -17.83
C ASP A 176 -34.92 -47.79 -19.05
N GLY A 177 -33.72 -48.36 -18.91
CA GLY A 177 -32.73 -48.51 -19.99
C GLY A 177 -31.58 -47.51 -19.92
N LEU A 178 -31.72 -46.40 -19.19
CA LEU A 178 -30.63 -45.43 -19.04
C LEU A 178 -29.72 -45.77 -17.85
N SER A 179 -28.40 -45.65 -18.04
CA SER A 179 -27.45 -45.73 -16.93
C SER A 179 -27.67 -44.59 -15.92
N ASP A 180 -27.56 -44.87 -14.61
CA ASP A 180 -27.66 -43.87 -13.53
C ASP A 180 -26.69 -42.66 -13.73
N LEU A 181 -25.68 -42.80 -14.60
CA LEU A 181 -24.69 -41.77 -14.93
C LEU A 181 -25.20 -40.73 -15.95
N ASN A 182 -26.09 -41.12 -16.87
CA ASN A 182 -26.71 -40.25 -17.86
C ASN A 182 -28.23 -40.11 -17.70
N ASP A 183 -28.86 -40.86 -16.80
CA ASP A 183 -30.30 -40.78 -16.55
C ASP A 183 -30.71 -39.41 -15.94
N PRO A 184 -31.62 -38.66 -16.59
CA PRO A 184 -32.17 -37.39 -16.11
C PRO A 184 -32.89 -37.45 -14.75
N ASP A 185 -33.40 -38.62 -14.34
CA ASP A 185 -34.03 -38.83 -13.04
C ASP A 185 -32.98 -38.91 -11.89
N PHE A 186 -31.72 -39.18 -12.21
CA PHE A 186 -30.61 -39.31 -11.26
C PHE A 186 -29.58 -38.19 -11.35
N VAL A 187 -29.31 -37.66 -12.54
CA VAL A 187 -28.32 -36.62 -12.82
C VAL A 187 -28.96 -35.42 -13.53
N ALA A 188 -28.57 -34.21 -13.12
CA ALA A 188 -28.96 -33.00 -13.84
C ALA A 188 -28.05 -32.81 -15.07
N ILE A 189 -28.31 -33.58 -16.13
CA ILE A 189 -27.58 -33.49 -17.40
C ILE A 189 -27.87 -32.16 -18.10
N SER A 190 -26.80 -31.47 -18.51
CA SER A 190 -26.88 -30.22 -19.27
C SER A 190 -27.27 -30.50 -20.73
N SER A 191 -27.67 -29.48 -21.48
CA SER A 191 -28.25 -29.58 -22.82
C SER A 191 -27.35 -30.16 -23.92
N LEU A 192 -26.21 -30.76 -23.60
CA LEU A 192 -25.12 -31.06 -24.53
C LEU A 192 -25.10 -32.48 -25.13
N PHE A 193 -26.03 -33.37 -24.78
CA PHE A 193 -26.21 -34.60 -25.58
C PHE A 193 -26.61 -34.26 -27.01
N ASN A 194 -25.87 -34.85 -27.96
CA ASN A 194 -26.04 -34.72 -29.40
C ASN A 194 -25.64 -33.32 -29.92
N GLN A 195 -24.32 -33.12 -30.04
CA GLN A 195 -23.71 -31.93 -30.64
C GLN A 195 -23.59 -32.12 -32.15
N ASP A 196 -23.89 -31.04 -32.86
CA ASP A 196 -23.62 -30.81 -34.29
C ASP A 196 -22.72 -29.57 -34.26
N ARG A 197 -21.40 -29.82 -34.17
CA ARG A 197 -20.40 -28.80 -33.82
C ARG A 197 -20.22 -27.82 -34.97
N ASP A 198 -20.20 -28.31 -36.20
CA ASP A 198 -19.97 -27.53 -37.40
C ASP A 198 -21.28 -26.93 -38.01
N PHE A 199 -22.44 -27.38 -37.53
CA PHE A 199 -23.78 -26.98 -37.98
C PHE A 199 -24.14 -27.38 -39.41
N ASP A 200 -23.53 -28.46 -39.94
CA ASP A 200 -23.85 -28.99 -41.27
C ASP A 200 -25.16 -29.84 -41.28
N GLY A 201 -25.63 -30.23 -40.10
CA GLY A 201 -26.84 -31.01 -39.88
C GLY A 201 -26.62 -32.52 -39.71
N LEU A 202 -25.37 -32.96 -39.60
CA LEU A 202 -24.96 -34.23 -39.02
C LEU A 202 -24.57 -34.02 -37.55
N SER A 203 -24.78 -35.05 -36.74
CA SER A 203 -24.29 -35.06 -35.37
C SER A 203 -22.85 -35.55 -35.38
N ASN A 204 -22.03 -35.10 -34.42
CA ASN A 204 -20.61 -35.48 -34.37
C ASN A 204 -20.37 -37.00 -34.46
N TYR A 205 -21.13 -37.82 -33.73
CA TYR A 205 -21.03 -39.30 -33.78
C TYR A 205 -21.49 -39.95 -35.11
N LEU A 206 -21.89 -39.13 -36.08
CA LEU A 206 -22.28 -39.53 -37.44
C LEU A 206 -21.47 -38.77 -38.48
N ASP A 207 -20.42 -38.05 -38.06
CA ASP A 207 -19.65 -37.12 -38.85
C ASP A 207 -18.16 -37.40 -38.66
N ILE A 208 -17.50 -37.76 -39.76
CA ILE A 208 -16.09 -38.14 -39.75
C ILE A 208 -15.11 -36.94 -39.72
N ASP A 209 -15.62 -35.71 -39.71
CA ASP A 209 -14.88 -34.44 -39.65
C ASP A 209 -15.72 -33.41 -38.87
N ALA A 210 -15.88 -33.63 -37.56
CA ALA A 210 -16.93 -33.01 -36.75
C ALA A 210 -16.80 -31.48 -36.57
N ASP A 211 -15.65 -30.88 -36.85
CA ASP A 211 -15.50 -29.42 -36.92
C ASP A 211 -15.21 -28.87 -38.33
N ASN A 212 -15.24 -29.75 -39.33
CA ASN A 212 -15.15 -29.49 -40.76
C ASN A 212 -13.86 -28.79 -41.17
N ASP A 213 -12.76 -29.10 -40.51
CA ASP A 213 -11.48 -28.47 -40.76
C ASP A 213 -10.71 -29.17 -41.92
N GLY A 214 -11.20 -30.35 -42.34
CA GLY A 214 -10.68 -31.19 -43.42
C GLY A 214 -9.59 -32.16 -42.99
N ILE A 215 -9.29 -32.19 -41.70
CA ILE A 215 -8.66 -33.29 -41.00
C ILE A 215 -9.83 -34.25 -40.65
N ILE A 216 -9.61 -35.34 -39.92
CA ILE A 216 -10.66 -36.37 -39.71
C ILE A 216 -10.51 -36.77 -38.27
N ASP A 217 -11.63 -37.02 -37.62
CA ASP A 217 -11.69 -37.14 -36.18
C ASP A 217 -10.72 -38.20 -35.65
N ASN A 218 -10.68 -39.41 -36.24
CA ASN A 218 -9.70 -40.42 -35.85
C ASN A 218 -8.22 -40.05 -36.06
N ILE A 219 -7.90 -39.13 -36.97
CA ILE A 219 -6.55 -38.62 -37.20
C ILE A 219 -6.21 -37.57 -36.15
N GLU A 220 -7.17 -36.78 -35.69
CA GLU A 220 -7.01 -35.73 -34.66
C GLU A 220 -7.06 -36.29 -33.25
N GLY A 221 -8.05 -37.13 -32.96
CA GLY A 221 -8.28 -37.77 -31.66
C GLY A 221 -7.18 -38.72 -31.19
N LEU A 222 -6.14 -38.98 -32.00
CA LEU A 222 -4.99 -39.85 -31.68
C LEU A 222 -3.63 -39.27 -32.06
N PRO A 223 -2.61 -39.28 -31.18
CA PRO A 223 -1.25 -38.85 -31.54
C PRO A 223 -0.70 -39.61 -32.74
N THR A 224 0.09 -38.96 -33.60
CA THR A 224 0.57 -39.60 -34.84
C THR A 224 1.44 -40.84 -34.60
N THR A 225 2.04 -40.93 -33.40
CA THR A 225 2.85 -42.07 -32.96
C THR A 225 2.05 -43.28 -32.49
N VAL A 226 0.79 -43.06 -32.11
CA VAL A 226 -0.11 -44.08 -31.55
C VAL A 226 -1.20 -44.48 -32.56
N TYR A 227 -1.57 -43.60 -33.50
CA TYR A 227 -2.53 -43.88 -34.57
C TYR A 227 -2.33 -45.26 -35.22
N VAL A 228 -3.42 -46.01 -35.30
CA VAL A 228 -3.49 -47.31 -35.97
C VAL A 228 -4.59 -47.25 -37.01
N ALA A 229 -4.26 -47.43 -38.29
CA ALA A 229 -5.29 -47.41 -39.34
C ALA A 229 -6.38 -48.49 -39.08
N PRO A 230 -7.67 -48.18 -39.34
CA PRO A 230 -8.76 -49.13 -39.16
C PRO A 230 -8.52 -50.43 -39.92
N THR A 231 -8.87 -51.56 -39.32
CA THR A 231 -8.65 -52.89 -39.90
C THR A 231 -9.77 -53.35 -40.84
N GLY A 232 -10.95 -52.74 -40.74
CA GLY A 232 -12.21 -53.18 -41.32
C GLY A 232 -12.70 -54.50 -40.71
N ILE A 233 -12.33 -54.78 -39.46
CA ILE A 233 -12.71 -56.00 -38.74
C ILE A 233 -13.28 -55.59 -37.39
N ASP A 234 -14.44 -56.13 -37.07
CA ASP A 234 -15.09 -56.10 -35.76
C ASP A 234 -15.26 -57.59 -35.31
N THR A 235 -14.64 -57.99 -34.18
CA THR A 235 -14.53 -59.42 -33.81
C THR A 235 -15.68 -59.88 -32.91
N ASP A 236 -16.11 -59.05 -31.97
CA ASP A 236 -17.22 -59.24 -31.02
C ASP A 236 -18.55 -58.82 -31.62
N GLY A 237 -18.56 -57.95 -32.61
CA GLY A 237 -19.76 -57.43 -33.24
C GLY A 237 -20.37 -56.27 -32.45
N ASP A 238 -19.56 -55.46 -31.78
CA ASP A 238 -20.04 -54.34 -30.95
C ASP A 238 -20.15 -53.01 -31.69
N GLY A 239 -19.41 -52.82 -32.79
CA GLY A 239 -19.39 -51.59 -33.58
C GLY A 239 -17.99 -51.09 -33.87
N ILE A 240 -17.12 -51.23 -32.87
CA ILE A 240 -15.82 -50.59 -32.89
C ILE A 240 -14.81 -51.47 -33.65
N ASP A 241 -14.00 -50.87 -34.54
CA ASP A 241 -12.96 -51.62 -35.23
C ASP A 241 -11.91 -52.18 -34.26
N ASN A 242 -11.44 -53.42 -34.47
CA ASN A 242 -10.39 -54.04 -33.63
C ASN A 242 -9.10 -53.19 -33.48
N ALA A 243 -8.84 -52.24 -34.38
CA ALA A 243 -7.75 -51.27 -34.23
C ALA A 243 -7.90 -50.41 -32.97
N TYR A 244 -9.14 -50.08 -32.61
CA TYR A 244 -9.49 -49.14 -31.56
C TYR A 244 -10.24 -49.78 -30.38
N ASP A 245 -10.90 -50.91 -30.61
CA ASP A 245 -11.59 -51.68 -29.58
C ASP A 245 -10.61 -52.29 -28.54
N ILE A 246 -10.67 -51.77 -27.32
CA ILE A 246 -9.81 -52.20 -26.20
C ILE A 246 -10.14 -53.62 -25.73
N ASN A 247 -11.39 -54.08 -25.87
CA ASN A 247 -11.80 -55.43 -25.51
C ASN A 247 -11.15 -56.48 -26.40
N ASN A 248 -10.79 -56.13 -27.65
CA ASN A 248 -9.93 -56.94 -28.52
C ASN A 248 -8.44 -56.52 -28.57
N GLY A 249 -8.02 -55.59 -27.72
CA GLY A 249 -6.63 -55.18 -27.57
C GLY A 249 -6.15 -54.14 -28.60
N GLY A 250 -7.10 -53.39 -29.15
CA GLY A 250 -6.91 -52.14 -29.87
C GLY A 250 -6.45 -50.99 -28.96
N VAL A 251 -6.35 -49.81 -29.56
CA VAL A 251 -5.89 -48.57 -28.93
C VAL A 251 -7.08 -47.65 -28.70
N ALA A 252 -7.29 -47.18 -27.47
CA ALA A 252 -8.28 -46.14 -27.18
C ALA A 252 -8.12 -44.91 -28.10
N SER A 253 -9.15 -44.55 -28.85
CA SER A 253 -9.25 -43.31 -29.66
C SER A 253 -10.13 -42.26 -28.97
N GLY A 254 -10.10 -41.00 -29.42
CA GLY A 254 -11.06 -39.96 -28.99
C GLY A 254 -10.73 -39.19 -27.70
N TYR A 255 -9.53 -39.30 -27.17
CA TYR A 255 -9.13 -38.71 -25.88
C TYR A 255 -8.06 -37.61 -25.96
N SER A 256 -7.53 -37.36 -27.15
CA SER A 256 -6.49 -36.35 -27.31
C SER A 256 -7.09 -34.96 -27.11
N ASN A 257 -6.39 -34.16 -26.32
CA ASN A 257 -6.72 -32.79 -25.95
C ASN A 257 -5.37 -32.14 -25.60
N ILE A 258 -4.71 -31.58 -26.60
CA ILE A 258 -3.29 -31.18 -26.53
C ILE A 258 -3.10 -29.87 -25.76
N ASP A 259 -4.04 -28.93 -25.83
CA ASP A 259 -4.02 -27.66 -25.08
C ASP A 259 -4.64 -27.77 -23.67
N GLY A 260 -5.30 -28.90 -23.35
CA GLY A 260 -6.02 -29.11 -22.09
C GLY A 260 -7.34 -28.34 -22.01
N GLY A 261 -7.86 -27.87 -23.14
CA GLY A 261 -9.09 -27.13 -23.32
C GLY A 261 -10.35 -27.92 -23.01
N SER A 262 -11.51 -27.34 -23.32
CA SER A 262 -12.81 -27.93 -22.95
C SER A 262 -13.36 -28.95 -23.94
N ALA A 263 -12.72 -29.09 -25.11
CA ALA A 263 -13.10 -29.96 -26.21
C ALA A 263 -11.92 -30.90 -26.53
N PRO A 264 -12.17 -32.15 -26.96
CA PRO A 264 -11.14 -32.98 -27.57
C PRO A 264 -10.60 -32.38 -28.89
N ASP A 265 -9.38 -32.77 -29.29
CA ASP A 265 -8.69 -32.25 -30.49
C ASP A 265 -9.58 -32.33 -31.75
N TYR A 266 -10.31 -33.44 -31.95
CA TYR A 266 -11.12 -33.67 -33.17
C TYR A 266 -12.37 -32.78 -33.32
N VAL A 267 -12.67 -31.93 -32.34
CA VAL A 267 -13.75 -30.93 -32.42
C VAL A 267 -13.26 -29.54 -32.02
N ASP A 268 -11.94 -29.40 -31.82
CA ASP A 268 -11.29 -28.15 -31.47
C ASP A 268 -10.65 -27.51 -32.69
N THR A 269 -11.20 -26.36 -33.08
CA THR A 269 -10.79 -25.65 -34.29
C THR A 269 -9.37 -25.04 -34.23
N ASP A 270 -8.71 -25.11 -33.07
CA ASP A 270 -7.38 -24.57 -32.73
C ASP A 270 -6.74 -25.49 -31.67
N SER A 271 -6.50 -26.75 -32.04
CA SER A 271 -6.17 -27.83 -31.10
C SER A 271 -4.97 -27.51 -30.19
N GLU A 272 -3.93 -26.88 -30.72
CA GLU A 272 -2.73 -26.46 -29.99
C GLU A 272 -2.83 -25.07 -29.34
N ASN A 273 -3.94 -24.36 -29.59
CA ASN A 273 -4.23 -23.02 -29.09
C ASN A 273 -3.11 -22.00 -29.39
N ASP A 274 -2.48 -22.12 -30.55
CA ASP A 274 -1.40 -21.22 -31.01
C ASP A 274 -1.93 -19.98 -31.75
N GLY A 275 -3.26 -19.89 -31.90
CA GLY A 275 -3.97 -18.78 -32.55
C GLY A 275 -4.04 -18.91 -34.07
N PHE A 276 -3.54 -19.99 -34.65
CA PHE A 276 -3.94 -20.44 -35.96
C PHE A 276 -5.20 -21.31 -35.84
N ARG A 277 -5.69 -21.84 -36.95
CA ARG A 277 -6.88 -22.70 -36.97
C ARG A 277 -6.51 -23.92 -37.79
N ASP A 278 -6.89 -25.10 -37.35
CA ASP A 278 -6.38 -26.38 -37.85
C ASP A 278 -6.60 -26.51 -39.38
N TRP A 279 -7.77 -26.07 -39.88
CA TRP A 279 -8.09 -26.00 -41.32
C TRP A 279 -7.11 -25.16 -42.16
N LEU A 280 -6.58 -24.07 -41.59
CA LEU A 280 -5.65 -23.18 -42.27
C LEU A 280 -4.31 -23.91 -42.50
N GLU A 281 -3.95 -24.74 -41.55
CA GLU A 281 -2.75 -25.57 -41.56
C GLU A 281 -2.88 -26.75 -42.51
N ASN A 282 -4.12 -27.21 -42.75
CA ASN A 282 -4.46 -28.14 -43.83
C ASN A 282 -4.29 -27.53 -45.26
N ALA A 283 -3.89 -26.25 -45.34
CA ALA A 283 -3.41 -25.54 -46.53
C ALA A 283 -4.41 -25.45 -47.70
N VAL A 284 -5.71 -25.46 -47.40
CA VAL A 284 -6.75 -25.30 -48.42
C VAL A 284 -6.97 -23.84 -48.80
N VAL A 285 -7.22 -23.63 -50.09
CA VAL A 285 -7.46 -22.31 -50.69
C VAL A 285 -8.76 -22.35 -51.50
N SER A 286 -9.88 -22.53 -50.80
CA SER A 286 -11.21 -22.54 -51.43
C SER A 286 -11.74 -21.11 -51.65
N PRO A 287 -12.24 -20.76 -52.84
CA PRO A 287 -12.92 -19.49 -53.06
C PRO A 287 -14.40 -19.51 -52.64
N LEU A 288 -14.92 -20.66 -52.18
CA LEU A 288 -16.29 -20.82 -51.69
C LEU A 288 -16.42 -20.42 -50.22
N GLU A 289 -15.35 -20.59 -49.47
CA GLU A 289 -15.22 -20.21 -48.08
C GLU A 289 -15.09 -18.69 -47.95
N VAL A 290 -15.89 -18.09 -47.05
CA VAL A 290 -16.00 -16.62 -46.94
C VAL A 290 -15.00 -16.06 -45.93
N ASP A 291 -14.47 -16.91 -45.03
CA ASP A 291 -13.61 -16.57 -43.89
C ASP A 291 -12.09 -16.62 -44.12
N VAL A 292 -11.67 -16.88 -45.37
CA VAL A 292 -10.28 -16.88 -45.87
C VAL A 292 -9.55 -15.50 -45.73
N LYS A 293 -10.07 -14.54 -44.95
CA LYS A 293 -9.51 -13.18 -44.79
C LYS A 293 -9.35 -12.72 -43.34
N ASN A 294 -9.62 -13.56 -42.34
CA ASN A 294 -9.81 -13.15 -40.92
C ASN A 294 -8.71 -13.69 -39.97
N ASN A 295 -7.56 -13.98 -40.56
CA ASN A 295 -6.64 -15.07 -40.22
C ASN A 295 -5.72 -14.85 -38.99
N GLN A 296 -6.24 -14.75 -37.75
CA GLN A 296 -5.43 -14.99 -36.53
C GLN A 296 -6.14 -14.93 -35.15
N THR A 297 -7.39 -14.46 -34.96
CA THR A 297 -7.93 -14.28 -33.57
C THR A 297 -9.47 -14.15 -33.44
N GLY A 298 -10.27 -14.79 -34.31
CA GLY A 298 -11.74 -14.82 -34.06
C GLY A 298 -12.41 -13.44 -33.94
N ALA A 299 -12.45 -12.65 -35.02
CA ALA A 299 -13.33 -11.48 -35.03
C ALA A 299 -14.80 -11.92 -34.96
N ASN A 300 -15.61 -11.26 -34.11
CA ASN A 300 -17.05 -11.52 -33.90
C ASN A 300 -17.78 -12.01 -35.17
N GLY A 301 -18.13 -13.30 -35.19
CA GLY A 301 -18.92 -13.95 -36.23
C GLY A 301 -18.16 -14.88 -37.19
N ALA A 302 -16.86 -15.13 -36.96
CA ALA A 302 -16.13 -16.27 -37.51
C ALA A 302 -16.02 -17.33 -36.41
N ASP A 303 -16.55 -18.51 -36.63
CA ASP A 303 -16.72 -19.61 -35.67
C ASP A 303 -15.59 -20.65 -35.71
N GLY A 304 -14.62 -20.50 -36.62
CA GLY A 304 -13.46 -21.39 -36.72
C GLY A 304 -13.71 -22.64 -37.56
N ILE A 305 -14.97 -22.93 -37.82
CA ILE A 305 -15.50 -24.02 -38.65
C ILE A 305 -15.52 -23.60 -40.13
N MET A 306 -15.30 -24.54 -41.04
CA MET A 306 -15.47 -24.28 -42.46
C MET A 306 -16.96 -24.08 -42.83
N ASP A 307 -17.28 -22.97 -43.51
CA ASP A 307 -18.64 -22.71 -44.03
C ASP A 307 -19.18 -23.92 -44.83
N VAL A 308 -20.37 -24.46 -44.48
CA VAL A 308 -21.03 -25.62 -45.13
C VAL A 308 -20.71 -25.73 -46.62
N LEU A 309 -19.81 -26.66 -46.93
CA LEU A 309 -19.38 -26.96 -48.27
C LEU A 309 -20.23 -28.08 -48.89
N PRO A 310 -20.19 -28.25 -50.23
CA PRO A 310 -20.83 -29.41 -50.84
C PRO A 310 -20.22 -30.71 -50.31
N ASP A 311 -21.07 -31.61 -49.82
CA ASP A 311 -20.77 -33.03 -49.58
C ASP A 311 -21.70 -33.85 -50.49
N ALA A 312 -21.12 -34.60 -51.43
CA ALA A 312 -21.86 -35.37 -52.43
C ALA A 312 -22.36 -36.73 -51.91
N ASP A 313 -21.75 -37.28 -50.86
CA ASP A 313 -21.93 -38.62 -50.29
C ASP A 313 -22.79 -38.58 -49.03
N ASN A 314 -22.82 -37.42 -48.37
CA ASN A 314 -23.39 -37.15 -47.07
C ASN A 314 -22.66 -37.91 -45.94
N ASP A 315 -21.34 -38.09 -46.07
CA ASP A 315 -20.51 -38.75 -45.06
C ASP A 315 -20.00 -37.81 -43.97
N GLY A 316 -20.08 -36.49 -44.15
CA GLY A 316 -19.64 -35.49 -43.17
C GLY A 316 -18.38 -34.73 -43.63
N LEU A 317 -17.61 -35.33 -44.54
CA LEU A 317 -16.41 -34.70 -45.09
C LEU A 317 -16.72 -33.89 -46.35
N ALA A 318 -16.28 -32.63 -46.37
CA ALA A 318 -16.48 -31.79 -47.56
C ALA A 318 -15.81 -32.34 -48.84
N ASP A 319 -16.49 -32.16 -50.00
CA ASP A 319 -16.07 -32.60 -51.35
C ASP A 319 -14.61 -32.27 -51.73
N ILE A 320 -14.04 -31.24 -51.10
CA ILE A 320 -12.71 -30.71 -51.36
C ILE A 320 -11.59 -31.46 -50.64
N TYR A 321 -11.90 -32.08 -49.51
CA TYR A 321 -11.02 -32.93 -48.70
C TYR A 321 -11.24 -34.41 -48.99
N ASP A 322 -12.43 -34.74 -49.47
CA ASP A 322 -12.85 -36.09 -49.81
C ASP A 322 -12.13 -36.67 -51.04
N ASN A 323 -11.26 -37.65 -50.77
CA ASN A 323 -10.50 -38.44 -51.73
C ASN A 323 -11.34 -39.55 -52.38
N ASP A 324 -12.54 -39.80 -51.90
CA ASP A 324 -13.51 -40.73 -52.44
C ASP A 324 -14.84 -40.20 -52.96
N ASN A 325 -15.05 -38.89 -52.94
CA ASN A 325 -16.18 -38.14 -53.50
C ASN A 325 -17.07 -38.88 -54.50
N GLY A 326 -18.33 -39.04 -54.11
CA GLY A 326 -19.42 -39.65 -54.84
C GLY A 326 -19.34 -41.18 -54.85
N ASN A 327 -18.75 -41.78 -53.82
CA ASN A 327 -18.62 -43.22 -53.66
C ASN A 327 -19.70 -43.80 -52.74
N PRO A 328 -20.73 -44.46 -53.28
CA PRO A 328 -21.80 -45.07 -52.47
C PRO A 328 -21.40 -46.42 -51.86
N ASN A 329 -20.11 -46.71 -51.67
CA ASN A 329 -19.60 -48.04 -51.38
C ASN A 329 -19.02 -48.15 -49.96
N VAL A 330 -19.44 -49.24 -49.33
CA VAL A 330 -19.84 -49.44 -47.93
C VAL A 330 -18.71 -49.78 -46.96
N THR A 331 -17.45 -49.72 -47.38
CA THR A 331 -16.31 -50.15 -46.55
C THR A 331 -15.30 -49.02 -46.41
N ARG A 332 -15.75 -47.77 -46.61
CA ARG A 332 -14.93 -46.57 -46.64
C ARG A 332 -15.62 -45.36 -45.98
N TYR A 333 -16.79 -45.52 -45.36
CA TYR A 333 -17.36 -44.43 -44.57
C TYR A 333 -16.45 -44.12 -43.36
N ALA A 334 -15.90 -45.16 -42.75
CA ALA A 334 -14.80 -45.15 -41.78
C ALA A 334 -13.50 -44.36 -42.12
N THR A 335 -13.23 -44.04 -43.39
CA THR A 335 -11.97 -43.36 -43.76
C THR A 335 -12.10 -42.60 -45.08
N ASN A 336 -11.51 -41.42 -45.17
CA ASN A 336 -11.30 -40.70 -46.42
C ASN A 336 -10.26 -41.36 -47.35
N GLY A 337 -10.66 -42.47 -47.99
CA GLY A 337 -9.84 -43.22 -48.93
C GLY A 337 -8.59 -43.88 -48.33
N GLY A 338 -8.55 -44.10 -47.01
CA GLY A 338 -7.39 -44.60 -46.28
C GLY A 338 -6.33 -43.53 -45.99
N GLN A 339 -6.78 -42.31 -45.73
CA GLN A 339 -5.96 -41.22 -45.20
C GLN A 339 -5.23 -41.67 -43.93
N THR A 340 -4.06 -41.08 -43.68
CA THR A 340 -3.26 -41.33 -42.48
C THR A 340 -2.73 -39.99 -41.97
N PRO A 341 -2.25 -39.87 -40.73
CA PRO A 341 -1.61 -38.64 -40.29
C PRO A 341 -0.47 -38.19 -41.23
N ALA A 342 0.24 -39.14 -41.86
CA ALA A 342 1.31 -38.83 -42.81
C ALA A 342 0.85 -38.20 -44.14
N SER A 343 -0.42 -38.34 -44.53
CA SER A 343 -0.96 -37.71 -45.75
C SER A 343 -1.41 -36.27 -45.55
N MET A 344 -1.63 -35.85 -44.31
CA MET A 344 -1.95 -34.48 -43.94
C MET A 344 -0.71 -33.57 -44.03
N PRO A 345 -0.87 -32.25 -44.19
CA PRO A 345 0.24 -31.29 -44.26
C PRO A 345 1.15 -31.29 -43.01
N ASN A 346 2.34 -30.68 -43.15
CA ASN A 346 3.31 -30.41 -42.08
C ASN A 346 4.28 -29.37 -42.69
N THR A 347 3.86 -28.12 -42.62
CA THR A 347 4.43 -26.96 -43.29
C THR A 347 5.06 -25.96 -42.31
N GLN A 348 4.70 -26.00 -41.02
CA GLN A 348 5.20 -25.10 -39.97
C GLN A 348 6.48 -25.66 -39.31
N VAL A 349 6.49 -26.92 -38.82
CA VAL A 349 7.64 -27.51 -38.07
C VAL A 349 8.08 -28.88 -38.62
N PRO A 350 9.23 -28.98 -39.32
CA PRO A 350 9.70 -30.25 -39.88
C PRO A 350 10.23 -31.23 -38.81
N GLY A 351 9.42 -32.23 -38.43
CA GLY A 351 9.89 -33.44 -37.74
C GLY A 351 9.34 -33.74 -36.34
N GLY A 352 8.28 -33.05 -35.90
CA GLY A 352 7.51 -33.33 -34.67
C GLY A 352 6.16 -34.01 -34.94
N GLU A 353 5.21 -33.86 -34.00
CA GLU A 353 3.78 -34.05 -34.28
C GLU A 353 3.33 -33.12 -35.42
N LYS A 354 2.11 -33.30 -35.91
CA LYS A 354 1.61 -32.48 -37.02
C LYS A 354 1.33 -31.05 -36.57
N ASP A 355 1.26 -30.13 -37.53
CA ASP A 355 1.24 -28.68 -37.25
C ASP A 355 0.14 -28.34 -36.23
N TRP A 356 -1.09 -28.84 -36.46
CA TRP A 356 -2.28 -28.69 -35.60
C TRP A 356 -2.21 -29.38 -34.23
N ARG A 357 -1.04 -29.92 -33.88
CA ARG A 357 -0.76 -30.62 -32.61
C ARG A 357 0.68 -30.40 -32.17
N ALA A 358 1.35 -29.36 -32.64
CA ALA A 358 2.71 -29.03 -32.23
C ALA A 358 2.70 -28.43 -30.81
N SER A 359 3.61 -28.88 -29.94
CA SER A 359 3.74 -28.37 -28.56
C SER A 359 4.19 -26.90 -28.52
N THR A 360 3.69 -26.16 -27.54
CA THR A 360 4.04 -24.76 -27.22
C THR A 360 5.55 -24.56 -26.98
N ASP A 361 6.07 -23.35 -27.25
CA ASP A 361 7.48 -22.89 -27.18
C ASP A 361 7.42 -21.37 -26.84
N TYR A 362 7.26 -21.04 -25.54
CA TYR A 362 6.88 -19.70 -25.04
C TYR A 362 7.93 -18.64 -25.39
N ASP A 363 9.18 -18.88 -25.01
CA ASP A 363 10.34 -18.01 -25.24
C ASP A 363 10.88 -18.01 -26.69
N LYS A 364 10.39 -18.93 -27.54
CA LYS A 364 10.74 -19.07 -28.97
C LYS A 364 12.21 -19.41 -29.18
N ASP A 365 12.82 -20.16 -28.28
CA ASP A 365 14.21 -20.55 -28.37
C ASP A 365 14.45 -21.75 -29.32
N GLY A 366 13.36 -22.47 -29.63
CA GLY A 366 13.32 -23.67 -30.47
C GLY A 366 13.30 -25.00 -29.69
N VAL A 367 13.14 -24.97 -28.37
CA VAL A 367 12.86 -26.09 -27.47
C VAL A 367 11.42 -25.94 -26.98
N PRO A 368 10.54 -26.93 -27.19
CA PRO A 368 9.14 -26.80 -26.75
C PRO A 368 8.99 -26.94 -25.23
N ASP A 369 8.07 -26.20 -24.60
CA ASP A 369 7.82 -26.11 -23.14
C ASP A 369 7.72 -27.49 -22.47
N GLY A 370 7.14 -28.48 -23.14
CA GLY A 370 7.06 -29.86 -22.61
C GLY A 370 8.40 -30.58 -22.45
N VAL A 371 9.49 -30.01 -22.99
CA VAL A 371 10.88 -30.49 -22.96
C VAL A 371 11.82 -29.43 -22.38
N ASP A 372 11.46 -28.16 -22.53
CA ASP A 372 12.12 -27.04 -21.90
C ASP A 372 12.10 -27.19 -20.37
N LEU A 373 13.08 -26.57 -19.72
CA LEU A 373 13.20 -26.52 -18.27
C LEU A 373 13.29 -25.08 -17.75
N ASP A 374 13.19 -24.08 -18.62
CA ASP A 374 13.43 -22.65 -18.41
C ASP A 374 12.59 -21.87 -19.45
N ASP A 375 11.27 -21.95 -19.34
CA ASP A 375 10.27 -21.58 -20.37
C ASP A 375 10.28 -20.09 -20.77
N ASP A 376 10.81 -19.19 -19.94
CA ASP A 376 11.02 -17.76 -20.22
C ASP A 376 12.48 -17.39 -20.51
N ASN A 377 13.39 -18.34 -20.37
CA ASN A 377 14.81 -18.19 -20.62
C ASN A 377 15.51 -17.15 -19.72
N ASP A 378 14.96 -16.86 -18.54
CA ASP A 378 15.53 -15.95 -17.54
C ASP A 378 16.75 -16.58 -16.81
N GLY A 379 16.92 -17.91 -16.96
CA GLY A 379 18.01 -18.68 -16.39
C GLY A 379 17.70 -19.35 -15.05
N ILE A 380 16.53 -19.12 -14.48
CA ILE A 380 15.91 -19.89 -13.41
C ILE A 380 15.10 -21.02 -14.07
N LEU A 381 14.92 -22.15 -13.38
CA LEU A 381 14.26 -23.31 -14.00
C LEU A 381 12.81 -23.34 -13.55
N ASP A 382 11.84 -23.71 -14.38
CA ASP A 382 10.39 -23.66 -14.04
C ASP A 382 10.04 -24.42 -12.75
N THR A 383 10.83 -25.45 -12.42
CA THR A 383 10.71 -26.21 -11.17
C THR A 383 11.02 -25.39 -9.90
N VAL A 384 11.64 -24.23 -10.08
CA VAL A 384 12.09 -23.26 -9.09
C VAL A 384 11.19 -22.01 -9.15
N ASP A 385 10.89 -21.46 -10.33
CA ASP A 385 9.95 -20.32 -10.50
C ASP A 385 8.56 -20.66 -9.98
N GLY A 386 8.11 -21.87 -10.34
CA GLY A 386 6.83 -22.39 -9.92
C GLY A 386 5.66 -21.85 -10.75
N ILE A 387 4.55 -22.58 -10.70
CA ILE A 387 3.39 -22.39 -11.59
C ILE A 387 2.43 -21.28 -11.18
N LEU A 388 2.77 -20.50 -10.15
CA LEU A 388 1.90 -19.48 -9.58
C LEU A 388 2.39 -18.11 -10.04
N ASP A 389 1.47 -17.18 -10.27
CA ASP A 389 1.75 -15.74 -10.34
C ASP A 389 1.87 -15.25 -8.88
N THR A 390 3.09 -15.23 -8.35
CA THR A 390 3.36 -14.81 -6.96
C THR A 390 3.99 -13.45 -6.88
N GLY A 391 3.25 -12.42 -7.27
CA GLY A 391 3.72 -11.07 -6.99
C GLY A 391 3.16 -10.11 -8.00
N GLY A 392 3.60 -10.23 -9.26
CA GLY A 392 3.27 -9.36 -10.38
C GLY A 392 1.80 -8.99 -10.51
N ARG A 393 0.87 -9.97 -10.43
CA ARG A 393 -0.56 -9.82 -10.79
C ARG A 393 -0.81 -9.22 -12.18
N ASP A 394 0.19 -9.28 -13.03
CA ASP A 394 0.12 -8.97 -14.46
C ASP A 394 -0.60 -10.09 -15.23
N GLY A 395 -0.68 -11.28 -14.62
CA GLY A 395 -1.36 -12.46 -15.12
C GLY A 395 -0.42 -13.49 -15.74
N LEU A 396 0.90 -13.28 -15.67
CA LEU A 396 1.92 -14.25 -16.05
C LEU A 396 2.28 -15.12 -14.83
N PRO A 397 2.34 -16.46 -14.97
CA PRO A 397 2.99 -17.30 -13.98
C PRO A 397 4.50 -17.02 -13.93
N ASN A 398 5.15 -17.21 -12.78
CA ASN A 398 6.58 -16.89 -12.61
C ASN A 398 7.50 -17.53 -13.68
N TYR A 399 7.24 -18.77 -14.11
CA TYR A 399 8.04 -19.44 -15.17
C TYR A 399 7.88 -18.85 -16.58
N HIS A 400 7.13 -17.75 -16.70
CA HIS A 400 6.83 -17.02 -17.92
C HIS A 400 7.07 -15.50 -17.75
N ASP A 401 7.65 -15.07 -16.63
CA ASP A 401 7.70 -13.70 -16.13
C ASP A 401 9.16 -13.34 -15.79
N LEU A 402 9.67 -12.21 -16.28
CA LEU A 402 11.06 -11.81 -16.09
C LEU A 402 11.29 -10.89 -14.86
N ASP A 403 10.23 -10.53 -14.13
CA ASP A 403 10.20 -9.69 -12.92
C ASP A 403 9.02 -10.17 -12.05
N SER A 404 9.13 -11.40 -11.55
CA SER A 404 8.04 -12.20 -10.97
C SER A 404 7.37 -11.53 -9.76
N ASP A 405 8.14 -10.80 -8.95
CA ASP A 405 7.60 -10.07 -7.81
C ASP A 405 7.14 -8.65 -8.16
N GLY A 406 7.55 -8.13 -9.32
CA GLY A 406 7.19 -6.83 -9.90
C GLY A 406 7.79 -5.64 -9.16
N ASP A 407 8.91 -5.83 -8.45
CA ASP A 407 9.64 -4.77 -7.78
C ASP A 407 10.42 -3.89 -8.77
N GLY A 408 10.68 -4.40 -9.99
CA GLY A 408 11.37 -3.73 -11.09
C GLY A 408 12.85 -4.08 -11.26
N ILE A 409 13.37 -5.01 -10.47
CA ILE A 409 14.66 -5.68 -10.63
C ILE A 409 14.38 -7.02 -11.32
N PRO A 410 14.99 -7.33 -12.48
CA PRO A 410 14.68 -8.58 -13.17
C PRO A 410 15.15 -9.83 -12.42
N ASP A 411 14.40 -10.92 -12.52
CA ASP A 411 14.65 -12.21 -11.85
C ASP A 411 16.08 -12.73 -12.09
N VAL A 412 16.57 -12.59 -13.32
CA VAL A 412 17.94 -12.94 -13.71
C VAL A 412 19.00 -12.24 -12.84
N ILE A 413 18.77 -11.00 -12.41
CA ILE A 413 19.69 -10.24 -11.57
C ILE A 413 19.64 -10.76 -10.13
N GLU A 414 18.44 -11.01 -9.61
CA GLU A 414 18.21 -11.43 -8.23
C GLU A 414 18.66 -12.86 -7.99
N ALA A 415 18.48 -13.75 -8.97
CA ALA A 415 19.08 -15.07 -9.00
C ALA A 415 20.63 -15.06 -9.08
N GLY A 416 21.26 -13.88 -9.21
CA GLY A 416 22.71 -13.68 -9.22
C GLY A 416 23.33 -13.83 -10.62
N GLY A 417 22.51 -13.73 -11.66
CA GLY A 417 22.91 -13.71 -13.05
C GLY A 417 23.45 -12.35 -13.50
N SER A 418 23.42 -12.12 -14.82
CA SER A 418 23.88 -10.85 -15.37
C SER A 418 23.09 -10.50 -16.62
N ASP A 419 22.56 -9.27 -16.65
CA ASP A 419 21.89 -8.68 -17.80
C ASP A 419 22.61 -7.40 -18.31
N PRO A 420 23.68 -7.55 -19.11
CA PRO A 420 24.39 -6.43 -19.73
C PRO A 420 23.62 -5.56 -20.73
N ASP A 421 22.46 -5.98 -21.24
CA ASP A 421 21.68 -5.21 -22.21
C ASP A 421 20.24 -4.88 -21.79
N ASN A 422 19.92 -5.11 -20.52
CA ASN A 422 18.70 -4.71 -19.82
C ASN A 422 17.45 -5.26 -20.49
N ASN A 423 17.48 -6.53 -20.87
CA ASN A 423 16.38 -7.19 -21.55
C ASN A 423 15.73 -8.30 -20.72
N GLY A 424 16.05 -8.36 -19.42
CA GLY A 424 15.51 -9.36 -18.49
C GLY A 424 16.11 -10.76 -18.65
N LEU A 425 17.03 -10.98 -19.60
CA LEU A 425 17.54 -12.31 -19.93
C LEU A 425 19.06 -12.44 -19.69
N PRO A 426 19.59 -13.66 -19.46
CA PRO A 426 21.01 -13.91 -19.29
C PRO A 426 21.85 -13.57 -20.54
N GLY A 427 22.81 -12.65 -20.37
CA GLY A 427 23.93 -12.50 -21.30
C GLY A 427 23.86 -11.30 -22.24
N ILE A 428 23.81 -11.51 -23.56
CA ILE A 428 23.72 -10.38 -24.52
C ILE A 428 22.78 -10.69 -25.68
N GLY A 429 21.73 -9.87 -25.79
CA GLY A 429 20.66 -9.93 -26.78
C GLY A 429 19.83 -11.21 -26.70
N LEU A 430 18.64 -11.19 -27.35
CA LEU A 430 17.67 -12.29 -27.34
C LEU A 430 18.28 -13.70 -27.36
N VAL A 431 17.71 -14.57 -26.52
CA VAL A 431 18.24 -15.90 -26.23
C VAL A 431 18.13 -16.81 -27.46
N GLY A 432 16.94 -16.98 -28.06
CA GLY A 432 16.78 -17.76 -29.29
C GLY A 432 17.53 -19.10 -29.25
N ASN A 433 18.15 -19.57 -30.34
CA ASN A 433 18.90 -20.85 -30.30
C ASN A 433 20.22 -20.86 -29.48
N LYS A 434 20.41 -19.96 -28.50
CA LYS A 434 21.58 -19.93 -27.60
C LYS A 434 21.35 -20.71 -26.31
N VAL A 435 20.48 -21.70 -26.35
CA VAL A 435 20.16 -22.59 -25.22
C VAL A 435 20.83 -23.96 -25.36
N ASP A 436 20.76 -24.77 -24.31
CA ASP A 436 21.18 -26.15 -24.38
C ASP A 436 20.09 -27.08 -24.95
N ALA A 437 20.18 -28.40 -24.74
CA ALA A 437 19.21 -29.34 -25.30
C ALA A 437 17.91 -29.45 -24.48
N ASN A 438 17.86 -28.81 -23.32
CA ASN A 438 16.69 -28.74 -22.44
C ASN A 438 16.29 -27.26 -22.19
N GLY A 439 16.50 -26.38 -23.18
CA GLY A 439 16.03 -24.98 -23.16
C GLY A 439 16.76 -24.00 -22.23
N ILE A 440 17.56 -24.49 -21.29
CA ILE A 440 18.34 -23.60 -20.41
C ILE A 440 19.32 -22.68 -21.18
N PRO A 441 19.36 -21.35 -20.92
CA PRO A 441 20.34 -20.41 -21.44
C PRO A 441 21.78 -20.87 -21.22
N LEU A 442 22.60 -20.86 -22.28
CA LEU A 442 24.02 -21.18 -22.17
C LEU A 442 24.78 -20.20 -21.25
N ALA A 443 24.24 -19.00 -21.05
CA ALA A 443 24.80 -17.99 -20.14
C ALA A 443 24.53 -18.32 -18.66
N ALA A 444 23.40 -18.98 -18.34
CA ALA A 444 23.07 -19.48 -17.00
C ALA A 444 23.88 -20.74 -16.62
N ASN A 445 24.49 -21.43 -17.59
CA ASN A 445 25.40 -22.56 -17.38
C ASN A 445 24.74 -23.71 -16.58
N GLY A 446 23.49 -24.03 -16.92
CA GLY A 446 22.71 -25.14 -16.36
C GLY A 446 21.72 -24.73 -15.27
N GLY A 447 21.28 -23.47 -15.27
CA GLY A 447 20.33 -22.88 -14.33
C GLY A 447 21.03 -22.16 -13.17
N TYR A 448 20.47 -21.03 -12.76
CA TYR A 448 20.83 -20.36 -11.53
C TYR A 448 20.28 -21.13 -10.33
N THR A 449 20.89 -20.92 -9.17
CA THR A 449 20.33 -21.38 -7.90
C THR A 449 19.91 -20.12 -7.19
N PRO A 450 18.60 -19.82 -7.14
CA PRO A 450 18.13 -18.57 -6.55
C PRO A 450 18.66 -18.39 -5.13
N ARG A 451 18.96 -17.14 -4.83
CA ARG A 451 19.37 -16.69 -3.51
C ARG A 451 18.13 -16.54 -2.63
N ASP A 452 18.39 -16.52 -1.33
CA ASP A 452 17.41 -16.39 -0.24
C ASP A 452 18.20 -15.71 0.88
N LYS A 453 18.33 -14.38 0.76
CA LYS A 453 19.25 -13.56 1.53
C LYS A 453 18.89 -13.54 3.01
N ASP A 454 17.61 -13.38 3.34
CA ASP A 454 17.14 -13.39 4.73
C ASP A 454 16.91 -14.81 5.32
N GLY A 455 16.79 -15.83 4.47
CA GLY A 455 16.61 -17.22 4.85
C GLY A 455 15.19 -17.58 5.31
N ASP A 456 14.18 -16.80 4.95
CA ASP A 456 12.78 -17.03 5.31
C ASP A 456 12.12 -18.14 4.46
N GLY A 457 12.74 -18.46 3.32
CA GLY A 457 12.33 -19.50 2.39
C GLY A 457 11.56 -18.99 1.17
N VAL A 458 11.42 -17.69 1.00
CA VAL A 458 11.09 -17.00 -0.25
C VAL A 458 12.43 -16.63 -0.92
N PRO A 459 12.68 -17.06 -2.17
CA PRO A 459 13.87 -16.62 -2.90
C PRO A 459 13.82 -15.13 -3.24
N ASP A 460 14.99 -14.48 -3.35
CA ASP A 460 15.12 -13.04 -3.60
C ASP A 460 14.23 -12.56 -4.78
N PHE A 461 14.23 -13.25 -5.92
CA PHE A 461 13.40 -12.90 -7.10
C PHE A 461 11.86 -12.98 -6.91
N LEU A 462 11.42 -13.43 -5.73
CA LEU A 462 10.02 -13.52 -5.33
C LEU A 462 9.72 -12.70 -4.06
N ASP A 463 10.70 -11.96 -3.55
CA ASP A 463 10.64 -11.26 -2.27
C ASP A 463 10.84 -9.75 -2.44
N LEU A 464 9.84 -8.98 -2.02
CA LEU A 464 9.83 -7.51 -2.16
C LEU A 464 10.76 -6.79 -1.17
N ASP A 465 11.40 -7.52 -0.27
CA ASP A 465 12.26 -7.06 0.84
C ASP A 465 13.28 -8.18 1.13
N SER A 466 14.21 -8.40 0.18
CA SER A 466 15.07 -9.58 0.06
C SER A 466 15.95 -9.86 1.28
N ASP A 467 16.34 -8.82 2.01
CA ASP A 467 17.12 -8.93 3.25
C ASP A 467 16.31 -8.68 4.53
N ASN A 468 15.01 -8.40 4.37
CA ASN A 468 13.99 -8.29 5.42
C ASN A 468 14.33 -7.26 6.48
N ASP A 469 14.84 -6.14 5.99
CA ASP A 469 15.27 -5.02 6.78
C ASP A 469 14.09 -4.04 7.04
N GLY A 470 13.03 -4.14 6.21
CA GLY A 470 11.80 -3.35 6.29
C GLY A 470 11.75 -2.16 5.33
N ILE A 471 12.71 -2.04 4.43
CA ILE A 471 12.74 -1.20 3.24
C ILE A 471 12.61 -2.14 2.05
N ASN A 472 11.71 -1.84 1.11
CA ASN A 472 11.52 -2.72 -0.03
C ASN A 472 12.62 -2.50 -1.08
N ASP A 473 12.98 -3.56 -1.81
CA ASP A 473 14.04 -3.62 -2.84
C ASP A 473 13.91 -2.50 -3.90
N VAL A 474 12.67 -2.23 -4.32
CA VAL A 474 12.32 -1.11 -5.20
C VAL A 474 12.77 0.25 -4.65
N ILE A 475 12.68 0.49 -3.34
CA ILE A 475 13.07 1.75 -2.71
C ILE A 475 14.58 1.85 -2.56
N GLU A 476 15.25 0.75 -2.20
CA GLU A 476 16.70 0.70 -1.99
C GLU A 476 17.50 0.99 -3.26
N ASN A 477 16.99 0.51 -4.39
CA ASN A 477 17.53 0.85 -5.70
C ASN A 477 17.05 2.20 -6.24
N GLY A 478 16.22 2.94 -5.48
CA GLY A 478 15.68 4.26 -5.82
C GLY A 478 14.63 4.24 -6.93
N GLY A 479 13.95 3.12 -7.07
CA GLY A 479 12.75 2.94 -7.87
C GLY A 479 11.53 3.69 -7.29
N PRO A 480 10.50 3.94 -8.11
CA PRO A 480 9.30 4.63 -7.68
C PRO A 480 8.22 3.69 -7.13
N ASP A 481 7.92 3.78 -5.83
CA ASP A 481 6.76 3.11 -5.18
C ASP A 481 5.82 4.17 -4.50
N PRO A 482 4.93 4.84 -5.27
CA PRO A 482 4.07 5.89 -4.75
C PRO A 482 2.87 5.41 -3.93
N ASP A 483 2.48 4.13 -4.02
CA ASP A 483 1.39 3.52 -3.25
C ASP A 483 1.84 2.64 -2.07
N GLY A 484 3.15 2.41 -1.93
CA GLY A 484 3.78 1.76 -0.79
C GLY A 484 3.50 0.26 -0.73
N ASP A 485 3.42 -0.40 -1.89
CA ASP A 485 3.13 -1.84 -1.98
C ASP A 485 4.35 -2.70 -2.33
N GLY A 486 5.55 -2.09 -2.39
CA GLY A 486 6.83 -2.76 -2.67
C GLY A 486 7.11 -2.97 -4.14
N LYS A 487 6.25 -2.48 -5.02
CA LYS A 487 6.34 -2.72 -6.46
C LYS A 487 6.71 -1.46 -7.23
N ALA A 488 7.31 -1.64 -8.41
CA ALA A 488 7.55 -0.51 -9.29
C ALA A 488 6.22 0.07 -9.83
N GLY A 489 6.01 1.38 -9.64
CA GLY A 489 4.91 2.11 -10.28
C GLY A 489 3.64 2.23 -9.42
N ILE A 490 2.45 2.23 -10.05
CA ILE A 490 1.18 2.40 -9.34
C ILE A 490 0.13 1.37 -9.80
N GLY A 491 -0.33 0.48 -8.91
CA GLY A 491 -1.33 -0.54 -9.25
C GLY A 491 -0.93 -1.48 -10.39
N PHE A 492 -1.89 -1.92 -11.23
CA PHE A 492 -1.60 -2.76 -12.40
C PHE A 492 -0.90 -1.94 -13.48
N THR A 493 0.29 -2.38 -13.84
CA THR A 493 1.24 -1.66 -14.68
C THR A 493 0.96 -1.93 -16.16
N ASN A 494 1.42 -1.00 -16.99
CA ASN A 494 1.51 -1.21 -18.43
C ASN A 494 2.80 -1.98 -18.69
N ASP A 495 2.65 -3.15 -19.29
CA ASP A 495 3.73 -3.92 -19.92
C ASP A 495 3.32 -4.03 -21.39
N PHE A 496 4.11 -3.43 -22.27
CA PHE A 496 3.74 -3.30 -23.68
C PHE A 496 4.00 -4.58 -24.48
N ASP A 497 5.04 -5.34 -24.14
CA ASP A 497 5.39 -6.58 -24.81
C ASP A 497 5.08 -7.86 -24.07
N ASN A 498 4.52 -7.75 -22.87
CA ASN A 498 4.09 -8.86 -22.04
C ASN A 498 5.28 -9.78 -21.71
N ASP A 499 6.41 -9.20 -21.32
CA ASP A 499 7.58 -9.95 -20.85
C ASP A 499 7.76 -9.88 -19.33
N GLY A 500 6.79 -9.32 -18.61
CA GLY A 500 6.76 -9.29 -17.14
C GLY A 500 7.33 -8.01 -16.54
N ILE A 501 8.20 -7.32 -17.28
CA ILE A 501 8.87 -6.12 -16.76
C ILE A 501 8.01 -4.88 -17.03
N ASN A 502 7.78 -4.09 -15.99
CA ASN A 502 6.98 -2.87 -16.09
C ASN A 502 7.62 -1.81 -17.01
N ASP A 503 6.87 -1.28 -18.00
CA ASP A 503 7.29 -0.20 -18.94
C ASP A 503 7.94 1.04 -18.26
N LEU A 504 7.71 1.28 -16.96
CA LEU A 504 8.35 2.38 -16.22
C LEU A 504 9.85 2.14 -16.02
N VAL A 505 10.23 0.88 -15.84
CA VAL A 505 11.58 0.40 -15.64
C VAL A 505 12.08 -0.42 -16.84
N ASP A 506 11.23 -0.85 -17.76
CA ASP A 506 11.66 -1.53 -18.99
C ASP A 506 12.04 -0.54 -20.11
N ASP A 507 13.25 -0.64 -20.67
CA ASP A 507 13.65 0.07 -21.89
C ASP A 507 13.83 -0.81 -23.13
N TYR A 508 13.55 -2.11 -23.03
CA TYR A 508 13.87 -3.11 -24.03
C TYR A 508 12.65 -3.92 -24.46
N ASN A 509 12.26 -3.71 -25.72
CA ASN A 509 11.20 -4.53 -26.29
C ASN A 509 11.71 -5.91 -26.76
N ASN A 510 11.46 -6.95 -25.98
CA ASN A 510 11.79 -8.36 -26.21
C ASN A 510 11.09 -8.96 -27.44
N ASN A 511 9.88 -8.49 -27.76
CA ASN A 511 9.15 -8.92 -28.96
C ASN A 511 9.82 -8.52 -30.28
N THR A 512 10.50 -7.37 -30.32
CA THR A 512 11.16 -6.84 -31.52
C THR A 512 12.67 -6.86 -31.45
N GLY A 513 13.24 -7.18 -30.29
CA GLY A 513 14.68 -7.14 -29.99
C GLY A 513 15.28 -5.76 -30.22
N SER A 514 14.57 -4.69 -29.82
CA SER A 514 14.94 -3.32 -30.19
C SER A 514 14.45 -2.25 -29.22
N LEU A 515 15.37 -1.37 -28.81
CA LEU A 515 15.15 -0.14 -28.04
C LEU A 515 14.35 0.98 -28.77
N THR A 516 13.57 0.69 -29.82
CA THR A 516 12.91 1.74 -30.63
C THR A 516 11.44 1.44 -30.91
N GLY A 517 10.52 2.25 -30.38
CA GLY A 517 9.11 2.18 -30.77
C GLY A 517 8.13 2.53 -29.66
N GLU A 518 8.49 2.26 -28.41
CA GLU A 518 7.61 2.26 -27.24
C GLU A 518 7.93 3.38 -26.23
N PRO A 519 7.08 3.63 -25.22
CA PRO A 519 7.42 4.52 -24.13
C PRO A 519 8.54 3.92 -23.27
N SER A 520 9.80 3.99 -23.71
CA SER A 520 10.92 3.40 -22.96
C SER A 520 10.99 3.94 -21.53
N GLY A 521 10.87 3.03 -20.56
CA GLY A 521 11.20 3.23 -19.16
C GLY A 521 12.67 3.54 -18.97
N THR A 522 13.10 3.55 -17.71
CA THR A 522 14.52 3.63 -17.36
C THR A 522 14.83 2.45 -16.47
N PRO A 523 15.68 1.50 -16.93
CA PRO A 523 16.06 0.32 -16.18
C PRO A 523 16.47 0.67 -14.78
N MET A 524 15.92 -0.08 -13.83
CA MET A 524 16.39 -0.01 -12.48
C MET A 524 17.83 -0.49 -12.48
N THR A 525 18.74 0.44 -12.19
CA THR A 525 20.14 0.07 -12.04
C THR A 525 20.34 -0.37 -10.62
N VAL A 526 20.74 -1.62 -10.42
CA VAL A 526 21.21 -2.13 -9.13
C VAL A 526 22.23 -1.16 -8.54
N LYS A 527 21.96 -0.66 -7.35
CA LYS A 527 22.83 0.26 -6.61
C LYS A 527 23.63 -0.50 -5.56
N ASP A 528 24.77 0.10 -5.24
CA ASP A 528 25.78 -0.35 -4.28
C ASP A 528 26.43 0.95 -3.82
N ALA A 529 25.89 1.53 -2.75
CA ALA A 529 26.20 2.90 -2.34
C ALA A 529 27.62 3.02 -1.78
N ASP A 530 28.02 2.08 -0.90
CA ASP A 530 29.33 2.05 -0.28
C ASP A 530 30.44 1.42 -1.18
N GLY A 531 30.04 0.69 -2.23
CA GLY A 531 30.92 0.10 -3.22
C GLY A 531 31.64 -1.16 -2.76
N ASP A 532 31.11 -1.88 -1.77
CA ASP A 532 31.71 -3.11 -1.23
C ASP A 532 31.44 -4.36 -2.11
N GLY A 533 30.46 -4.26 -3.01
CA GLY A 533 30.04 -5.28 -3.95
C GLY A 533 28.81 -6.10 -3.53
N ILE A 534 28.16 -5.73 -2.44
CA ILE A 534 26.82 -6.16 -2.06
C ILE A 534 25.84 -5.08 -2.54
N PRO A 535 24.84 -5.42 -3.37
CA PRO A 535 23.81 -4.47 -3.74
C PRO A 535 22.98 -4.01 -2.55
N ASN A 536 22.50 -2.76 -2.57
CA ASN A 536 21.69 -2.17 -1.49
C ASN A 536 20.54 -3.09 -1.05
N TYR A 537 19.73 -3.60 -1.98
CA TYR A 537 18.60 -4.52 -1.68
C TYR A 537 18.98 -5.87 -1.04
N LEU A 538 20.28 -6.11 -0.87
CA LEU A 538 20.83 -7.28 -0.20
C LEU A 538 21.79 -6.88 0.91
N ASP A 539 21.85 -5.61 1.28
CA ASP A 539 22.81 -5.02 2.20
C ASP A 539 22.08 -4.43 3.42
N ILE A 540 22.36 -4.98 4.60
CA ILE A 540 21.67 -4.58 5.83
C ILE A 540 22.18 -3.25 6.44
N ASP A 541 23.24 -2.68 5.85
CA ASP A 541 23.97 -1.46 6.25
C ASP A 541 24.52 -0.80 4.97
N SER A 542 23.62 -0.33 4.09
CA SER A 542 23.90 0.03 2.70
C SER A 542 24.93 1.16 2.51
N ASP A 543 25.16 2.00 3.53
CA ASP A 543 26.17 3.05 3.53
C ASP A 543 27.40 2.73 4.44
N ASN A 544 27.36 1.59 5.12
CA ASN A 544 28.42 1.04 5.96
C ASN A 544 28.85 2.00 7.08
N ASP A 545 27.92 2.83 7.52
CA ASP A 545 28.09 3.72 8.65
C ASP A 545 27.89 2.97 9.99
N GLY A 546 27.42 1.73 9.94
CA GLY A 546 27.28 0.84 11.09
C GLY A 546 25.97 1.01 11.83
N ILE A 547 25.12 1.98 11.49
CA ILE A 547 23.69 1.95 11.76
C ILE A 547 23.08 0.97 10.73
N LEU A 548 22.01 0.27 11.10
CA LEU A 548 21.38 -0.66 10.14
C LEU A 548 20.28 0.10 9.41
N ASP A 549 20.04 -0.25 8.15
CA ASP A 549 18.97 0.28 7.31
C ASP A 549 17.61 0.19 8.04
N THR A 550 17.36 -0.93 8.73
CA THR A 550 16.18 -1.15 9.61
C THR A 550 15.97 -0.11 10.72
N VAL A 551 17.05 0.53 11.17
CA VAL A 551 17.08 1.54 12.23
C VAL A 551 16.89 2.93 11.65
N GLU A 552 17.46 3.18 10.48
CA GLU A 552 17.44 4.47 9.78
C GLU A 552 16.12 4.71 9.05
N GLY A 553 15.69 3.69 8.31
CA GLY A 553 14.53 3.69 7.44
C GLY A 553 14.67 4.61 6.24
N ALA A 554 13.68 4.55 5.34
CA ALA A 554 13.63 5.36 4.12
C ALA A 554 13.22 6.84 4.33
N GLY A 555 13.55 7.43 5.48
CA GLY A 555 13.31 8.85 5.75
C GLY A 555 14.30 9.76 4.99
N ASP A 556 13.93 11.02 4.79
CA ASP A 556 14.80 12.08 4.24
C ASP A 556 14.49 13.39 5.01
N PRO A 557 15.03 13.57 6.23
CA PRO A 557 14.76 14.70 7.12
C PRO A 557 15.29 16.04 6.61
N ASP A 558 16.45 16.03 5.95
CA ASP A 558 17.17 17.24 5.52
C ASP A 558 16.68 17.73 4.12
N GLY A 559 16.10 16.82 3.33
CA GLY A 559 15.46 17.07 2.05
C GLY A 559 16.42 17.17 0.88
N ASP A 560 17.59 16.55 0.95
CA ASP A 560 18.59 16.56 -0.11
C ASP A 560 18.30 15.54 -1.24
N GLY A 561 17.43 14.56 -0.96
CA GLY A 561 16.96 13.51 -1.86
C GLY A 561 17.70 12.18 -1.75
N ILE A 562 18.56 12.00 -0.75
CA ILE A 562 19.19 10.75 -0.34
C ILE A 562 18.46 10.28 0.92
N PRO A 563 17.89 9.06 0.95
CA PRO A 563 17.27 8.52 2.16
C PRO A 563 18.34 8.17 3.22
N ASN A 564 17.97 8.20 4.50
CA ASN A 564 18.88 8.00 5.63
C ASN A 564 19.79 6.76 5.50
N PHE A 565 19.25 5.61 5.13
CA PHE A 565 20.03 4.37 4.96
C PHE A 565 21.10 4.41 3.85
N LEU A 566 21.16 5.51 3.09
CA LEU A 566 22.16 5.79 2.05
C LEU A 566 22.93 7.10 2.29
N ASP A 567 22.65 7.78 3.41
CA ASP A 567 23.08 9.16 3.69
C ASP A 567 24.04 9.19 4.89
N LEU A 568 25.28 9.62 4.66
CA LEU A 568 26.28 9.68 5.72
C LEU A 568 26.14 10.88 6.69
N ASP A 569 25.17 11.77 6.47
CA ASP A 569 24.89 13.01 7.25
C ASP A 569 23.37 13.30 7.21
N SER A 570 22.56 12.37 7.75
CA SER A 570 21.09 12.31 7.58
C SER A 570 20.30 13.55 8.02
N ASP A 571 20.88 14.43 8.84
CA ASP A 571 20.26 15.72 9.21
C ASP A 571 20.94 16.95 8.57
N GLY A 572 22.02 16.73 7.81
CA GLY A 572 22.71 17.70 6.98
C GLY A 572 23.46 18.77 7.77
N ASP A 573 23.89 18.44 8.99
CA ASP A 573 24.56 19.35 9.90
C ASP A 573 26.09 19.40 9.69
N GLY A 574 26.63 18.41 8.98
CA GLY A 574 28.03 18.28 8.61
C GLY A 574 28.85 17.33 9.49
N ILE A 575 28.26 16.64 10.46
CA ILE A 575 28.91 15.64 11.30
C ILE A 575 28.47 14.25 10.81
N PRO A 576 29.39 13.34 10.44
CA PRO A 576 28.97 12.04 9.91
C PRO A 576 28.17 11.17 10.90
N ASP A 577 27.12 10.50 10.43
CA ASP A 577 26.18 9.68 11.21
C ASP A 577 26.86 8.61 12.06
N ASN A 578 27.87 7.92 11.50
CA ASN A 578 28.73 6.98 12.22
C ASN A 578 29.34 7.57 13.51
N ILE A 579 29.73 8.86 13.47
CA ILE A 579 30.28 9.60 14.60
C ILE A 579 29.16 9.98 15.56
N GLU A 580 27.97 10.25 15.04
CA GLU A 580 26.81 10.74 15.77
C GLU A 580 26.04 9.67 16.55
N ALA A 581 25.88 8.51 15.94
CA ALA A 581 25.29 7.34 16.55
C ALA A 581 26.09 6.83 17.76
N GLN A 582 27.32 7.30 18.00
CA GLN A 582 28.21 6.77 19.04
C GLN A 582 28.63 7.78 20.11
N ALA A 583 28.85 7.30 21.34
CA ALA A 583 29.41 8.15 22.39
C ALA A 583 30.87 8.55 22.06
N THR A 584 31.25 9.81 22.37
CA THR A 584 32.63 10.29 22.19
C THR A 584 33.67 9.38 22.88
N ALA A 585 33.30 8.79 24.02
CA ALA A 585 34.13 7.82 24.71
C ALA A 585 33.93 6.39 24.18
N ASN A 586 35.03 5.77 23.74
CA ASN A 586 35.06 4.42 23.17
C ASN A 586 34.44 4.28 21.78
N TYR A 587 34.37 5.38 21.01
CA TYR A 587 34.08 5.37 19.58
C TYR A 587 34.81 4.22 18.85
N ILE A 588 34.05 3.50 18.03
CA ILE A 588 34.48 2.36 17.23
C ILE A 588 34.42 2.81 15.77
N ALA A 589 35.60 2.88 15.13
CA ALA A 589 35.71 3.16 13.70
C ALA A 589 35.51 1.86 12.90
N PRO A 590 34.98 1.95 11.66
CA PRO A 590 34.82 0.80 10.78
C PRO A 590 36.18 0.22 10.41
N THR A 591 36.23 -1.08 10.15
CA THR A 591 37.46 -1.79 9.77
C THR A 591 37.69 -1.85 8.27
N GLY A 592 36.65 -1.61 7.46
CA GLY A 592 36.58 -1.87 6.03
C GLY A 592 36.63 -3.36 5.71
N ILE A 593 36.07 -4.20 6.58
CA ILE A 593 36.06 -5.66 6.43
C ILE A 593 34.67 -6.15 6.82
N ASP A 594 33.98 -6.73 5.86
CA ASP A 594 32.89 -7.69 6.07
C ASP A 594 33.42 -9.12 5.81
N SER A 595 33.18 -10.03 6.76
CA SER A 595 33.66 -11.43 6.69
C SER A 595 32.53 -12.40 6.39
N ASP A 596 31.30 -12.00 6.64
CA ASP A 596 30.05 -12.74 6.54
C ASP A 596 29.47 -12.58 5.15
N GLY A 597 29.70 -11.41 4.53
CA GLY A 597 29.05 -10.99 3.30
C GLY A 597 27.61 -10.54 3.55
N ASP A 598 27.32 -10.00 4.74
CA ASP A 598 25.99 -9.53 5.09
C ASP A 598 25.79 -8.02 4.93
N GLY A 599 26.87 -7.25 4.73
CA GLY A 599 26.83 -5.79 4.59
C GLY A 599 27.46 -5.05 5.76
N LEU A 600 27.30 -5.59 6.97
CA LEU A 600 27.73 -4.94 8.20
C LEU A 600 29.23 -5.08 8.46
N ASP A 601 29.94 -3.97 8.75
CA ASP A 601 31.36 -4.05 9.09
C ASP A 601 31.61 -4.87 10.37
N ASN A 602 32.68 -5.67 10.36
CA ASN A 602 33.14 -6.47 11.50
C ASN A 602 33.33 -5.68 12.82
N ALA A 603 33.47 -4.36 12.76
CA ALA A 603 33.48 -3.46 13.90
C ALA A 603 32.18 -3.51 14.72
N TYR A 604 31.04 -3.71 14.06
CA TYR A 604 29.69 -3.52 14.58
C TYR A 604 28.92 -4.84 14.79
N GLU A 605 29.43 -5.93 14.23
CA GLU A 605 29.00 -7.32 14.46
C GLU A 605 28.68 -7.71 15.91
N ALA A 606 29.51 -7.26 16.85
CA ALA A 606 29.36 -7.66 18.24
C ALA A 606 28.06 -7.16 18.89
N THR A 607 27.45 -6.13 18.31
CA THR A 607 26.20 -5.52 18.75
C THR A 607 25.06 -5.66 17.76
N ASN A 608 25.30 -6.20 16.55
CA ASN A 608 24.35 -6.26 15.44
C ASN A 608 23.92 -4.84 15.05
N GLY A 609 24.89 -4.07 14.54
CA GLY A 609 24.76 -2.64 14.31
C GLY A 609 25.04 -1.79 15.55
N LEU A 610 25.12 -0.49 15.32
CA LEU A 610 25.17 0.55 16.33
C LEU A 610 23.79 0.73 16.97
N THR A 611 23.78 1.15 18.23
CA THR A 611 22.56 1.68 18.84
C THR A 611 22.75 3.18 18.93
N PRO A 612 22.08 3.97 18.08
CA PRO A 612 22.25 5.41 18.05
C PRO A 612 22.12 6.04 19.43
N VAL A 613 23.07 6.90 19.77
CA VAL A 613 23.03 7.71 20.99
C VAL A 613 21.97 8.78 20.82
N ASN A 614 21.23 9.04 21.90
CA ASN A 614 20.52 10.28 22.10
C ASN A 614 21.10 10.94 23.37
N SER A 615 21.75 12.09 23.21
CA SER A 615 22.54 12.76 24.25
C SER A 615 21.68 13.37 25.35
N ASP A 616 20.51 13.94 25.02
CA ASP A 616 19.62 14.61 25.97
C ASP A 616 18.47 13.69 26.50
N GLY A 617 18.14 12.66 25.74
CA GLY A 617 17.09 11.67 25.92
C GLY A 617 15.66 12.16 25.67
N THR A 618 15.41 13.22 24.88
CA THR A 618 14.07 13.84 24.74
C THR A 618 13.44 13.84 23.35
N ASP A 619 14.23 13.78 22.27
CA ASP A 619 13.82 13.79 20.86
C ASP A 619 14.52 12.72 20.00
N GLN A 620 15.01 13.06 18.79
CA GLN A 620 15.55 12.09 17.84
C GLN A 620 16.95 11.63 18.31
N PRO A 621 17.47 10.49 17.83
CA PRO A 621 18.88 10.19 18.04
C PRO A 621 19.78 11.27 17.42
N ASP A 622 21.00 11.39 17.95
CA ASP A 622 21.92 12.49 17.63
C ASP A 622 22.16 12.66 16.12
N TYR A 623 22.30 11.58 15.36
CA TYR A 623 22.48 11.61 13.88
C TYR A 623 21.26 12.13 13.08
N LEU A 624 20.15 12.42 13.76
CA LEU A 624 18.93 12.96 13.18
C LEU A 624 18.49 14.26 13.88
N ASP A 625 19.35 14.83 14.72
CA ASP A 625 19.01 15.92 15.62
C ASP A 625 20.00 17.09 15.56
N LEU A 626 19.57 18.18 14.91
CA LEU A 626 20.33 19.41 14.71
C LEU A 626 20.80 20.15 15.98
N ASP A 627 20.42 19.69 17.17
CA ASP A 627 20.75 20.24 18.51
C ASP A 627 20.76 19.07 19.53
N SER A 628 21.72 18.15 19.38
CA SER A 628 21.79 16.85 20.09
C SER A 628 21.70 16.93 21.61
N ASP A 629 22.13 18.04 22.22
CA ASP A 629 22.01 18.26 23.67
C ASP A 629 20.93 19.26 24.10
N ASN A 630 20.22 19.84 23.14
CA ASN A 630 19.10 20.75 23.31
C ASN A 630 19.42 22.00 24.15
N ASP A 631 20.66 22.50 24.06
CA ASP A 631 21.10 23.72 24.75
C ASP A 631 20.78 25.02 23.96
N GLY A 632 20.42 24.86 22.68
CA GLY A 632 19.88 25.89 21.80
C GLY A 632 20.90 26.59 20.92
N ASP A 633 22.17 26.20 20.95
CA ASP A 633 23.04 26.30 19.77
C ASP A 633 22.81 25.06 18.88
N SER A 634 23.43 24.96 17.70
CA SER A 634 23.17 23.84 16.79
C SER A 634 24.45 23.04 16.60
N ASP A 635 24.32 21.77 16.30
CA ASP A 635 25.43 20.83 16.20
C ASP A 635 26.46 21.32 15.16
N THR A 636 26.01 21.81 13.99
CA THR A 636 26.88 22.48 13.00
C THR A 636 27.68 23.65 13.58
N ILE A 637 27.07 24.49 14.43
CA ILE A 637 27.76 25.63 15.04
C ILE A 637 28.84 25.13 15.98
N GLU A 638 28.52 24.15 16.81
CA GLU A 638 29.42 23.66 17.86
C GLU A 638 30.55 22.80 17.30
N ALA A 639 30.26 21.98 16.29
CA ALA A 639 31.25 21.19 15.57
C ALA A 639 32.23 22.06 14.77
N TYR A 640 31.80 23.23 14.29
CA TYR A 640 32.58 24.06 13.36
C TYR A 640 32.96 25.48 13.86
N ASP A 641 32.61 25.87 15.09
CA ASP A 641 33.09 27.11 15.74
C ASP A 641 34.41 26.89 16.50
N THR A 642 35.51 26.82 15.75
CA THR A 642 36.84 26.55 16.32
C THR A 642 37.43 27.72 17.13
N ASP A 643 36.80 28.90 17.11
CA ASP A 643 37.22 30.07 17.91
C ASP A 643 36.24 30.51 19.01
N ASN A 644 35.13 29.77 19.18
CA ASN A 644 34.08 29.96 20.19
C ASN A 644 33.61 31.43 20.22
N ASP A 645 33.20 31.93 19.05
CA ASP A 645 32.63 33.28 18.87
C ASP A 645 31.12 33.29 18.60
N GLY A 646 30.51 32.10 18.58
CA GLY A 646 29.10 31.81 18.33
C GLY A 646 28.75 31.74 16.85
N VAL A 647 29.73 31.51 15.98
CA VAL A 647 29.55 31.45 14.52
C VAL A 647 30.42 30.35 13.92
N ALA A 648 29.79 29.36 13.27
CA ALA A 648 30.47 28.31 12.53
C ALA A 648 31.50 28.88 11.54
N ASN A 649 32.71 28.32 11.54
CA ASN A 649 33.77 28.71 10.62
C ASN A 649 33.63 28.05 9.24
N ILE A 650 32.88 26.94 9.17
CA ILE A 650 32.53 26.19 7.96
C ILE A 650 31.00 26.24 7.84
N VAL A 651 30.49 26.30 6.61
CA VAL A 651 29.05 26.32 6.31
C VAL A 651 28.82 25.50 5.05
N ALA A 652 27.69 24.79 4.95
CA ALA A 652 27.35 24.02 3.77
C ALA A 652 27.40 24.84 2.47
N SER A 653 27.83 24.21 1.38
CA SER A 653 27.86 24.76 0.03
C SER A 653 26.55 24.53 -0.74
N GLY A 654 25.74 23.56 -0.32
CA GLY A 654 24.59 23.00 -1.02
C GLY A 654 25.00 22.13 -2.22
N ALA A 655 26.19 21.52 -2.16
CA ALA A 655 26.69 20.67 -3.21
C ALA A 655 27.35 19.44 -2.60
N ASP A 656 27.07 18.29 -3.20
CA ASP A 656 27.65 16.99 -2.92
C ASP A 656 28.15 16.42 -4.27
N ALA A 657 29.42 16.04 -4.35
CA ALA A 657 30.09 15.68 -5.60
C ALA A 657 30.01 14.19 -5.92
N ASP A 658 30.08 13.35 -4.90
CA ASP A 658 30.09 11.89 -4.93
C ASP A 658 28.75 11.28 -4.50
N LYS A 659 27.83 12.07 -3.97
CA LYS A 659 26.46 11.66 -3.61
C LYS A 659 26.43 10.71 -2.42
N ASP A 660 27.24 11.01 -1.41
CA ASP A 660 27.27 10.26 -0.15
C ASP A 660 26.57 11.01 1.00
N GLY A 661 25.85 12.09 0.70
CA GLY A 661 25.10 12.88 1.70
C GLY A 661 25.90 14.01 2.34
N LEU A 662 27.23 13.88 2.39
CA LEU A 662 28.10 14.89 2.99
C LEU A 662 28.36 16.07 2.03
N ASP A 663 28.03 17.29 2.48
CA ASP A 663 28.33 18.49 1.68
C ASP A 663 29.84 18.69 1.46
N ASN A 664 30.23 19.08 0.24
CA ASN A 664 31.63 19.34 -0.18
C ASN A 664 32.45 20.28 0.74
N ASN A 665 31.80 21.15 1.55
CA ASN A 665 32.53 21.98 2.52
C ASN A 665 32.84 21.25 3.84
N PHE A 666 32.10 20.20 4.17
CA PHE A 666 32.30 19.31 5.31
C PHE A 666 33.12 18.07 4.93
N ASP A 667 33.01 17.63 3.67
CA ASP A 667 33.75 16.50 3.14
C ASP A 667 35.27 16.78 2.95
N ASN A 668 36.10 15.82 3.40
CA ASN A 668 37.54 15.83 3.21
C ASN A 668 37.99 15.16 1.90
N ASN A 669 37.09 14.46 1.21
CA ASN A 669 37.35 13.75 -0.03
C ASN A 669 36.11 13.61 -0.94
N ASP A 670 35.83 14.67 -1.70
CA ASP A 670 34.73 14.87 -2.70
C ASP A 670 34.69 13.87 -3.89
N ALA A 671 35.19 12.66 -3.70
CA ALA A 671 35.41 11.67 -4.73
C ALA A 671 35.37 10.22 -4.22
N ALA A 672 35.09 9.98 -2.94
CA ALA A 672 34.82 8.64 -2.45
C ALA A 672 33.91 8.66 -1.21
N PHE A 673 32.86 7.85 -1.31
CA PHE A 673 32.01 7.39 -0.22
C PHE A 673 32.85 6.89 0.96
N ASN A 674 32.68 7.50 2.13
CA ASN A 674 33.46 7.16 3.30
C ASN A 674 32.68 7.47 4.59
N PRO A 675 32.19 6.45 5.31
CA PRO A 675 31.24 6.59 6.42
C PRO A 675 31.76 7.41 7.60
N THR A 676 33.06 7.68 7.66
CA THR A 676 33.65 8.51 8.72
C THR A 676 34.16 9.85 8.23
N ASN A 677 34.19 10.08 6.92
CA ASN A 677 34.90 11.19 6.28
C ASN A 677 36.39 11.26 6.74
N GLY A 678 36.96 10.12 7.17
CA GLY A 678 38.31 10.04 7.75
C GLY A 678 38.46 10.79 9.08
N GLN A 679 37.33 11.13 9.71
CA GLN A 679 37.22 11.85 10.97
C GLN A 679 36.97 10.87 12.13
N THR A 680 36.88 11.43 13.32
CA THR A 680 36.54 10.77 14.59
C THR A 680 35.92 11.84 15.46
N PRO A 681 35.24 11.51 16.58
CA PRO A 681 34.76 12.55 17.50
C PRO A 681 35.84 13.57 17.88
N THR A 682 37.10 13.15 18.01
CA THR A 682 38.20 14.06 18.41
C THR A 682 38.67 15.05 17.34
N SER A 683 38.13 14.95 16.12
CA SER A 683 38.35 15.94 15.06
C SER A 683 37.60 17.24 15.35
N PHE A 684 36.51 17.17 16.11
CA PHE A 684 35.66 18.31 16.48
C PHE A 684 36.10 19.00 17.78
N PRO A 685 35.76 20.29 17.95
CA PRO A 685 36.05 21.09 19.13
C PRO A 685 35.57 20.48 20.47
N ASN A 686 36.20 20.96 21.54
CA ASN A 686 35.79 20.74 22.93
C ASN A 686 36.28 21.96 23.71
N LEU A 687 35.52 23.03 23.60
CA LEU A 687 35.79 24.38 24.08
C LEU A 687 34.81 24.80 25.18
N ASP A 688 33.58 24.28 25.20
CA ASP A 688 32.53 24.72 26.14
C ASP A 688 32.69 24.10 27.51
N THR A 689 32.93 22.77 27.58
CA THR A 689 33.34 22.10 28.81
C THR A 689 34.62 21.25 28.66
N PRO A 690 35.82 21.87 28.49
CA PRO A 690 37.13 21.19 28.31
C PRO A 690 37.57 20.21 29.41
N GLY A 691 36.81 20.11 30.49
CA GLY A 691 37.02 19.15 31.57
C GLY A 691 36.43 17.75 31.31
N THR A 692 35.53 17.61 30.33
CA THR A 692 34.97 16.31 29.92
C THR A 692 35.55 15.88 28.57
N PRO A 693 35.51 14.58 28.21
CA PRO A 693 35.98 14.11 26.91
C PRO A 693 34.99 14.36 25.76
N GLN A 694 33.73 14.71 26.09
CA GLN A 694 32.62 14.91 25.15
C GLN A 694 32.89 16.08 24.20
N ARG A 695 32.26 16.10 23.03
CA ARG A 695 32.38 17.21 22.07
C ARG A 695 31.32 18.27 22.35
N ASP A 696 31.60 19.49 21.90
CA ASP A 696 30.78 20.67 22.22
C ASP A 696 29.30 20.41 21.89
N TRP A 697 28.99 19.91 20.70
CA TRP A 697 27.64 19.52 20.23
C TRP A 697 26.91 18.44 21.05
N ARG A 698 27.52 17.88 22.10
CA ARG A 698 26.84 16.99 23.06
C ARG A 698 27.08 17.40 24.52
N GLU A 699 27.62 18.59 24.74
CA GLU A 699 27.97 19.15 26.04
C GLU A 699 27.05 20.31 26.44
N ASP A 700 25.85 19.96 26.90
CA ASP A 700 24.89 20.82 27.60
C ASP A 700 25.58 21.96 28.42
N TYR A 701 25.64 23.18 27.85
CA TYR A 701 26.38 24.31 28.41
C TYR A 701 25.47 25.46 28.84
N ASN A 702 25.47 25.78 30.14
CA ASN A 702 24.64 26.88 30.66
C ASN A 702 25.03 28.24 30.06
N ILE A 703 24.12 28.81 29.29
CA ILE A 703 24.20 30.14 28.67
C ILE A 703 23.80 31.20 29.71
N ALA A 704 24.43 32.38 29.65
CA ALA A 704 24.13 33.44 30.61
C ALA A 704 22.80 34.17 30.28
N PRO A 705 21.91 34.40 31.27
CA PRO A 705 20.68 35.15 31.07
C PRO A 705 20.97 36.60 30.70
N VAL A 706 20.11 37.22 29.90
CA VAL A 706 20.22 38.62 29.49
C VAL A 706 19.08 39.46 30.07
N ALA A 707 19.43 40.53 30.78
CA ALA A 707 18.49 41.52 31.30
C ALA A 707 18.38 42.75 30.36
N THR A 708 17.16 43.03 29.92
CA THR A 708 16.82 44.30 29.25
C THR A 708 16.19 45.25 30.27
N VAL A 709 16.79 46.43 30.46
CA VAL A 709 16.33 47.43 31.43
C VAL A 709 16.21 48.81 30.79
N PRO A 710 15.29 49.68 31.24
CA PRO A 710 15.21 51.04 30.74
C PRO A 710 16.35 51.88 31.34
N ALA A 711 16.79 52.93 30.63
CA ALA A 711 17.81 53.84 31.13
C ALA A 711 17.34 54.61 32.38
N THR A 712 16.06 54.99 32.43
CA THR A 712 15.48 55.77 33.54
C THR A 712 14.02 55.42 33.78
N ILE A 713 13.62 55.31 35.04
CA ILE A 713 12.22 55.22 35.50
C ILE A 713 11.94 56.47 36.34
N VAL A 714 10.88 57.19 36.00
CA VAL A 714 10.48 58.41 36.71
C VAL A 714 9.47 58.07 37.80
N LEU A 715 9.74 58.55 39.00
CA LEU A 715 8.95 58.35 40.20
C LEU A 715 8.63 59.72 40.80
N THR A 716 7.61 59.80 41.64
CA THR A 716 7.37 60.94 42.52
C THR A 716 7.70 60.53 43.94
N GLU A 717 8.27 61.43 44.74
CA GLU A 717 8.51 61.12 46.16
C GLU A 717 7.20 60.83 46.90
N ASP A 718 7.31 60.21 48.08
CA ASP A 718 6.21 59.85 48.99
C ASP A 718 5.11 58.93 48.44
N THR A 719 5.25 58.44 47.21
CA THR A 719 4.21 57.69 46.52
C THR A 719 4.75 56.37 45.96
N PRO A 720 4.09 55.23 46.27
CA PRO A 720 4.42 53.96 45.64
C PRO A 720 4.19 54.03 44.13
N LYS A 721 5.14 53.51 43.35
CA LYS A 721 5.04 53.44 41.88
C LYS A 721 5.51 52.08 41.36
N ALA A 722 4.82 51.55 40.36
CA ALA A 722 5.21 50.31 39.70
C ALA A 722 6.55 50.46 38.96
N ILE A 723 7.40 49.44 39.06
CA ILE A 723 8.62 49.29 38.27
C ILE A 723 8.26 48.57 36.97
N THR A 724 8.62 49.15 35.83
CA THR A 724 8.18 48.70 34.51
C THR A 724 9.33 48.73 33.50
N GLY A 725 9.19 48.00 32.40
CA GLY A 725 10.14 48.03 31.28
C GLY A 725 11.40 47.19 31.48
N ILE A 726 11.43 46.37 32.53
CA ILE A 726 12.45 45.35 32.76
C ILE A 726 11.91 44.03 32.20
N SER A 727 12.73 43.33 31.41
CA SER A 727 12.46 41.99 30.92
C SER A 727 13.75 41.16 30.86
N PHE A 728 13.58 39.85 30.83
CA PHE A 728 14.67 38.88 30.79
C PHE A 728 14.49 37.93 29.62
N VAL A 729 15.58 37.44 29.07
CA VAL A 729 15.65 36.29 28.16
C VAL A 729 16.80 35.42 28.61
N ASP A 730 16.69 34.13 28.39
CA ASP A 730 17.71 33.11 28.67
C ASP A 730 17.39 31.97 27.72
N ARG A 731 18.38 31.53 26.96
CA ARG A 731 18.14 30.65 25.81
C ARG A 731 17.78 29.24 26.29
N ASP A 732 18.54 28.79 27.26
CA ASP A 732 18.64 27.44 27.80
C ASP A 732 17.78 27.22 29.07
N ALA A 733 17.36 28.28 29.76
CA ALA A 733 16.51 28.12 30.96
C ALA A 733 15.12 27.51 30.69
N GLY A 734 14.63 27.49 29.45
CA GLY A 734 13.35 26.88 29.05
C GLY A 734 12.18 27.19 30.00
N ASN A 735 11.55 26.13 30.52
CA ASN A 735 10.49 26.21 31.54
C ASN A 735 10.98 26.07 32.98
N ASN A 736 12.30 26.03 33.19
CA ASN A 736 12.90 25.97 34.52
C ASN A 736 12.78 27.32 35.23
N SER A 737 12.92 27.27 36.55
CA SER A 737 12.78 28.47 37.37
C SER A 737 14.10 29.21 37.45
N VAL A 738 14.09 30.51 37.16
CA VAL A 738 15.22 31.43 37.35
C VAL A 738 14.93 32.39 38.51
N THR A 739 15.91 33.21 38.88
CA THR A 739 15.78 34.19 39.98
C THR A 739 16.18 35.60 39.57
N ALA A 740 15.20 36.50 39.49
CA ALA A 740 15.41 37.93 39.29
C ALA A 740 15.46 38.69 40.63
N THR A 741 16.46 39.54 40.84
CA THR A 741 16.59 40.40 42.02
C THR A 741 16.63 41.88 41.64
N LEU A 742 15.71 42.66 42.20
CA LEU A 742 15.69 44.12 42.09
C LEU A 742 16.10 44.73 43.42
N SER A 743 17.10 45.61 43.43
CA SER A 743 17.62 46.20 44.67
C SER A 743 18.00 47.67 44.52
N VAL A 744 17.88 48.41 45.62
CA VAL A 744 18.35 49.80 45.74
C VAL A 744 19.35 49.94 46.90
N PRO A 745 20.19 50.99 46.91
CA PRO A 745 21.07 51.28 48.04
C PRO A 745 20.33 51.43 49.37
N ALA A 746 21.08 51.35 50.47
CA ALA A 746 20.52 51.57 51.79
C ALA A 746 19.87 52.97 51.93
N ASN A 747 18.77 53.03 52.68
CA ASN A 747 18.02 54.25 52.99
C ASN A 747 17.32 54.95 51.81
N GLN A 748 17.01 54.22 50.73
CA GLN A 748 16.35 54.79 49.56
C GLN A 748 14.85 54.47 49.48
N GLY A 749 14.39 53.31 49.96
CA GLY A 749 13.00 52.90 49.84
C GLY A 749 12.81 51.41 50.02
N THR A 750 11.60 50.93 49.72
CA THR A 750 11.24 49.51 49.79
C THR A 750 10.46 49.06 48.57
N PHE A 751 10.63 47.79 48.22
CA PHE A 751 9.82 47.12 47.20
C PHE A 751 8.64 46.40 47.83
N ALA A 752 7.51 46.33 47.11
CA ALA A 752 6.37 45.50 47.44
C ALA A 752 5.90 44.72 46.21
N ALA A 753 5.73 43.41 46.41
CA ALA A 753 5.21 42.44 45.46
C ALA A 753 4.58 41.28 46.26
N THR A 754 3.72 40.47 45.63
CA THR A 754 3.04 39.33 46.29
C THR A 754 3.18 38.08 45.42
N SER A 755 3.50 36.94 46.03
CA SER A 755 3.59 35.66 45.32
C SER A 755 2.25 35.26 44.69
N GLU A 756 2.31 34.57 43.56
CA GLU A 756 1.16 34.01 42.85
C GLU A 756 1.56 32.70 42.15
N THR A 757 0.63 32.05 41.45
CA THR A 757 0.95 30.81 40.73
C THR A 757 2.10 31.05 39.76
N GLY A 758 3.16 30.23 39.85
CA GLY A 758 4.37 30.36 39.03
C GLY A 758 5.36 31.44 39.47
N ILE A 759 5.06 32.22 40.52
CA ILE A 759 5.94 33.29 41.04
C ILE A 759 6.06 33.23 42.57
N VAL A 760 7.28 33.11 43.05
CA VAL A 760 7.63 33.21 44.48
C VAL A 760 8.37 34.52 44.74
N ILE A 761 7.84 35.33 45.67
CA ILE A 761 8.45 36.61 46.06
C ILE A 761 9.23 36.46 47.38
N GLY A 762 10.51 36.83 47.35
CA GLY A 762 11.37 37.01 48.51
C GLY A 762 11.66 38.49 48.79
N GLY A 763 11.88 38.87 50.05
CA GLY A 763 12.36 40.22 50.39
C GLY A 763 11.34 41.37 50.25
N ALA A 764 10.05 41.08 50.04
CA ALA A 764 9.01 42.11 50.02
C ALA A 764 8.99 42.95 51.30
N GLY A 765 8.78 44.25 51.15
CA GLY A 765 8.87 45.26 52.22
C GLY A 765 10.30 45.68 52.58
N THR A 766 11.31 45.23 51.83
CA THR A 766 12.71 45.58 52.05
C THR A 766 13.31 46.32 50.84
N ARG A 767 14.59 46.69 50.92
CA ARG A 767 15.32 47.37 49.82
C ARG A 767 15.69 46.46 48.64
N SER A 768 15.41 45.16 48.75
CA SER A 768 15.71 44.14 47.75
C SER A 768 14.54 43.19 47.65
N VAL A 769 14.02 42.97 46.44
CA VAL A 769 12.99 41.98 46.17
C VAL A 769 13.55 40.94 45.21
N THR A 770 13.27 39.69 45.51
CA THR A 770 13.63 38.54 44.68
C THR A 770 12.35 37.94 44.12
N ILE A 771 12.36 37.62 42.82
CA ILE A 771 11.25 37.08 42.06
C ILE A 771 11.75 35.79 41.43
N THR A 772 11.23 34.66 41.88
CA THR A 772 11.63 33.32 41.40
C THR A 772 10.47 32.69 40.65
N GLY A 773 10.73 32.19 39.45
CA GLY A 773 9.76 31.57 38.55
C GLY A 773 10.36 31.41 37.14
N THR A 774 9.57 30.94 36.18
CA THR A 774 10.01 30.88 34.77
C THR A 774 10.15 32.28 34.18
N ILE A 775 10.98 32.46 33.16
CA ILE A 775 11.19 33.77 32.51
C ILE A 775 9.88 34.37 31.99
N ALA A 776 9.07 33.55 31.33
CA ALA A 776 7.74 33.95 30.85
C ALA A 776 6.87 34.51 31.99
N ASN A 777 6.83 33.80 33.12
CA ASN A 777 6.05 34.23 34.29
C ASN A 777 6.62 35.50 34.94
N ILE A 778 7.95 35.63 35.05
CA ILE A 778 8.59 36.82 35.64
C ILE A 778 8.33 38.06 34.78
N ASN A 779 8.51 37.93 33.46
CA ASN A 779 8.25 39.01 32.50
C ASN A 779 6.78 39.44 32.54
N ALA A 780 5.85 38.49 32.55
CA ALA A 780 4.42 38.77 32.68
C ALA A 780 4.09 39.46 34.01
N PHE A 781 4.72 39.02 35.12
CA PHE A 781 4.53 39.59 36.45
C PHE A 781 4.96 41.06 36.51
N ILE A 782 6.12 41.40 35.95
CA ILE A 782 6.63 42.78 35.89
C ILE A 782 5.78 43.63 34.93
N ALA A 783 5.44 43.12 33.75
CA ALA A 783 4.60 43.81 32.77
C ALA A 783 3.19 44.12 33.32
N ALA A 784 2.67 43.27 34.20
CA ALA A 784 1.41 43.47 34.90
C ALA A 784 1.49 44.51 36.05
N ASN A 785 2.61 45.24 36.19
CA ASN A 785 2.84 46.27 37.21
C ASN A 785 2.78 45.75 38.66
N LYS A 786 3.11 44.48 38.89
CA LYS A 786 2.96 43.83 40.21
C LYS A 786 4.16 44.03 41.15
N VAL A 787 5.22 44.67 40.67
CA VAL A 787 6.35 45.10 41.50
C VAL A 787 6.27 46.61 41.68
N THR A 788 6.14 47.06 42.93
CA THR A 788 6.07 48.49 43.27
C THR A 788 7.26 48.91 44.13
N PHE A 789 7.80 50.09 43.88
CA PHE A 789 8.83 50.72 44.71
C PHE A 789 8.23 51.95 45.40
N THR A 790 8.49 52.08 46.69
CA THR A 790 8.10 53.23 47.51
C THR A 790 9.36 53.91 48.03
N PRO A 791 9.70 55.12 47.55
CA PRO A 791 10.76 55.93 48.12
C PRO A 791 10.52 56.18 49.61
N PHE A 792 11.59 56.37 50.39
CA PHE A 792 11.44 56.91 51.73
C PHE A 792 10.92 58.35 51.70
N ALA A 793 10.31 58.77 52.81
CA ALA A 793 9.69 60.08 52.91
C ALA A 793 10.70 61.20 52.57
N ASN A 794 10.28 62.14 51.74
CA ASN A 794 11.05 63.32 51.31
C ASN A 794 12.35 62.99 50.55
N LEU A 795 12.45 61.78 49.99
CA LEU A 795 13.58 61.39 49.16
C LEU A 795 13.36 61.81 47.72
N ASN A 796 14.26 62.63 47.19
CA ASN A 796 14.28 63.03 45.80
C ASN A 796 15.67 62.92 45.16
N GLY A 797 15.73 63.01 43.83
CA GLY A 797 16.95 62.86 43.04
C GLY A 797 17.10 61.49 42.37
N ASN A 798 18.30 61.22 41.86
CA ASN A 798 18.60 59.99 41.12
C ASN A 798 19.17 58.92 42.06
N ILE A 799 18.57 57.73 42.05
CA ILE A 799 19.09 56.54 42.73
C ILE A 799 19.28 55.40 41.73
N ALA A 800 20.25 54.51 41.97
CA ALA A 800 20.47 53.35 41.13
C ALA A 800 19.54 52.19 41.56
N LEU A 801 18.77 51.66 40.61
CA LEU A 801 18.14 50.36 40.69
C LEU A 801 19.07 49.33 40.07
N THR A 802 19.54 48.38 40.85
CA THR A 802 20.28 47.22 40.34
C THR A 802 19.29 46.11 40.03
N THR A 803 19.34 45.62 38.80
CA THR A 803 18.60 44.46 38.31
C THR A 803 19.60 43.35 38.08
N LEU A 804 19.37 42.20 38.72
CA LEU A 804 20.16 40.99 38.55
C LEU A 804 19.23 39.86 38.13
N ILE A 805 19.65 39.05 37.16
CA ILE A 805 19.01 37.78 36.83
C ILE A 805 20.04 36.67 37.03
N ASN A 806 19.61 35.53 37.56
CA ASN A 806 20.42 34.34 37.77
C ASN A 806 19.61 33.13 37.30
N ASP A 807 20.18 32.36 36.38
CA ASP A 807 19.61 31.15 35.79
C ASP A 807 19.46 30.00 36.80
N LEU A 808 20.31 29.97 37.83
CA LEU A 808 20.49 28.85 38.77
C LEU A 808 21.26 27.64 38.21
N GLY A 809 21.94 27.78 37.07
CA GLY A 809 22.66 26.67 36.43
C GLY A 809 21.69 25.63 35.89
N ASN A 810 20.63 26.08 35.21
CA ASN A 810 19.80 25.15 34.43
C ASN A 810 20.64 24.70 33.23
N THR A 811 20.36 23.52 32.62
CA THR A 811 21.07 23.02 31.40
C THR A 811 22.59 22.95 31.58
N GLY A 812 23.03 22.14 32.55
CA GLY A 812 24.46 21.98 32.86
C GLY A 812 25.12 23.15 33.61
N GLY A 813 26.41 23.05 33.89
CA GLY A 813 27.22 24.20 34.35
C GLY A 813 26.97 24.78 35.77
N ALA A 814 27.54 25.97 36.00
CA ALA A 814 27.43 26.73 37.25
C ALA A 814 26.57 27.98 37.03
N PRO A 815 25.78 28.44 38.03
CA PRO A 815 24.86 29.55 37.81
C PRO A 815 25.52 30.81 37.24
N LEU A 816 25.04 31.29 36.10
CA LEU A 816 25.46 32.54 35.50
C LEU A 816 24.46 33.66 35.81
N THR A 817 24.87 34.90 35.50
CA THR A 817 24.09 36.09 35.85
C THR A 817 24.33 37.22 34.87
N ASP A 818 23.29 38.02 34.61
CA ASP A 818 23.44 39.38 34.09
C ASP A 818 22.99 40.43 35.12
N ILE A 819 23.75 41.52 35.17
CA ILE A 819 23.55 42.62 36.10
C ILE A 819 23.49 43.93 35.31
N LYS A 820 22.37 44.63 35.44
CA LYS A 820 22.13 45.93 34.81
C LYS A 820 21.69 46.98 35.83
N THR A 821 21.88 48.24 35.49
CA THR A 821 21.47 49.36 36.35
C THR A 821 20.54 50.31 35.62
N THR A 822 19.45 50.70 36.30
CA THR A 822 18.49 51.71 35.85
C THR A 822 18.52 52.90 36.79
N THR A 823 18.43 54.11 36.25
CA THR A 823 18.26 55.30 37.09
C THR A 823 16.80 55.43 37.52
N LEU A 824 16.53 55.38 38.82
CA LEU A 824 15.26 55.84 39.37
C LEU A 824 15.37 57.34 39.63
N ASN A 825 14.64 58.11 38.84
CA ASN A 825 14.61 59.56 38.92
C ASN A 825 13.39 59.99 39.76
N ILE A 826 13.62 60.29 41.03
CA ILE A 826 12.57 60.65 41.97
C ILE A 826 12.36 62.16 41.94
N GLN A 827 11.21 62.57 41.45
CA GLN A 827 10.78 63.96 41.34
C GLN A 827 10.33 64.48 42.69
N ALA A 828 10.81 65.66 43.03
CA ALA A 828 10.41 66.35 44.25
C ALA A 828 8.95 66.83 44.16
N VAL A 829 8.24 66.81 45.28
CA VAL A 829 6.89 67.34 45.47
C VAL A 829 6.97 68.34 46.62
N ASN A 830 6.42 69.54 46.44
CA ASN A 830 6.49 70.59 47.46
C ASN A 830 5.80 70.14 48.76
N ASP A 831 6.52 70.19 49.88
CA ASP A 831 5.95 69.96 51.20
C ASP A 831 5.23 71.21 51.70
N ILE A 832 4.12 71.06 52.42
CA ILE A 832 3.40 72.23 52.96
C ILE A 832 4.13 72.72 54.21
N PRO A 833 4.49 74.02 54.31
CA PRO A 833 5.21 74.52 55.46
C PRO A 833 4.35 74.51 56.75
N VAL A 834 5.02 74.62 57.90
CA VAL A 834 4.39 74.73 59.22
C VAL A 834 4.83 76.04 59.88
N VAL A 835 3.86 76.76 60.48
CA VAL A 835 4.12 77.99 61.26
C VAL A 835 3.67 77.87 62.71
N ALA A 836 4.36 78.56 63.62
CA ALA A 836 4.07 78.58 65.05
C ALA A 836 3.93 80.00 65.65
N ASP A 837 3.32 80.11 66.82
CA ASP A 837 3.02 81.39 67.48
C ASP A 837 4.28 82.22 67.80
N ILE A 838 4.21 83.53 67.55
CA ILE A 838 5.23 84.49 67.95
C ILE A 838 4.83 85.17 69.26
N ASN A 839 5.67 85.03 70.28
CA ASN A 839 5.44 85.66 71.58
C ASN A 839 6.34 86.90 71.78
N LYS A 840 5.73 88.07 72.03
CA LYS A 840 6.42 89.33 72.35
C LYS A 840 5.88 89.94 73.64
N THR A 841 6.74 90.66 74.35
CA THR A 841 6.37 91.47 75.52
C THR A 841 6.87 92.90 75.34
N GLY A 842 6.22 93.85 76.00
CA GLY A 842 6.55 95.26 75.94
C GLY A 842 5.93 96.04 77.09
N THR A 843 6.32 97.29 77.23
CA THR A 843 5.72 98.25 78.17
C THR A 843 4.62 99.04 77.48
N GLU A 844 3.61 99.47 78.25
CA GLU A 844 2.58 100.38 77.74
C GLU A 844 3.22 101.64 77.10
N ASP A 845 2.52 102.23 76.13
CA ASP A 845 2.93 103.42 75.37
C ASP A 845 4.26 103.30 74.59
N THR A 846 4.85 102.11 74.54
CA THR A 846 6.13 101.86 73.89
C THR A 846 5.93 101.01 72.64
N THR A 847 6.52 101.43 71.53
CA THR A 847 6.48 100.64 70.28
C THR A 847 7.28 99.36 70.43
N VAL A 848 6.68 98.22 70.10
CA VAL A 848 7.31 96.89 70.16
C VAL A 848 7.77 96.49 68.75
N PRO A 849 9.09 96.39 68.49
CA PRO A 849 9.61 95.96 67.20
C PRO A 849 9.62 94.43 67.06
N PHE A 850 9.40 93.96 65.83
CA PHE A 850 9.64 92.58 65.43
C PHE A 850 10.98 92.48 64.68
N ALA A 851 11.62 91.32 64.78
CA ALA A 851 12.78 90.95 63.97
C ALA A 851 12.35 89.93 62.90
N ALA A 852 13.07 89.85 61.78
CA ALA A 852 12.84 88.78 60.80
C ALA A 852 12.95 87.38 61.45
N ALA A 853 13.89 87.22 62.38
CA ALA A 853 14.08 85.99 63.16
C ALA A 853 12.86 85.59 64.01
N ASP A 854 12.00 86.54 64.39
CA ASP A 854 10.77 86.22 65.13
C ASP A 854 9.84 85.35 64.26
N PHE A 855 9.86 85.52 62.93
CA PHE A 855 9.04 84.75 61.99
C PHE A 855 9.79 83.55 61.42
N THR A 856 11.06 83.72 60.99
CA THR A 856 11.81 82.62 60.36
C THR A 856 12.08 81.47 61.32
N ASN A 857 12.23 81.74 62.63
CA ASN A 857 12.43 80.68 63.62
C ASN A 857 11.14 79.92 63.95
N GLN A 858 9.97 80.46 63.58
CA GLN A 858 8.67 79.81 63.77
C GLN A 858 8.17 79.16 62.49
N PHE A 859 8.98 79.17 61.42
CA PHE A 859 8.67 78.56 60.14
C PHE A 859 9.56 77.32 59.96
N THR A 860 8.95 76.18 59.72
CA THR A 860 9.65 74.93 59.40
C THR A 860 9.04 74.33 58.16
N ASP A 861 9.90 73.89 57.25
CA ASP A 861 9.51 73.31 55.97
C ASP A 861 10.61 72.34 55.53
N VAL A 862 10.23 71.29 54.83
CA VAL A 862 11.14 70.19 54.46
C VAL A 862 12.04 70.60 53.30
N ASP A 863 11.49 71.29 52.32
CA ASP A 863 12.13 71.64 51.05
C ASP A 863 12.09 73.15 50.74
N GLY A 864 11.32 73.93 51.49
CA GLY A 864 11.25 75.39 51.37
C GLY A 864 11.87 76.19 52.52
N THR A 865 11.93 77.51 52.32
CA THR A 865 12.27 78.47 53.38
C THR A 865 11.28 79.62 53.34
N LEU A 866 11.02 80.29 54.47
CA LEU A 866 10.06 81.38 54.51
C LEU A 866 10.39 82.43 53.44
N ALA A 867 9.46 82.66 52.51
CA ALA A 867 9.57 83.68 51.46
C ALA A 867 8.82 84.96 51.84
N LYS A 868 7.63 84.80 52.45
CA LYS A 868 6.77 85.91 52.89
C LYS A 868 5.82 85.48 54.00
N VAL A 869 5.32 86.45 54.77
CA VAL A 869 4.21 86.25 55.72
C VAL A 869 2.98 87.03 55.26
N ARG A 870 1.79 86.52 55.57
CA ARG A 870 0.53 87.24 55.42
C ARG A 870 -0.05 87.52 56.79
N ILE A 871 -0.35 88.78 57.08
CA ILE A 871 -1.01 89.17 58.33
C ILE A 871 -2.52 88.99 58.16
N ASN A 872 -3.07 87.91 58.70
CA ASN A 872 -4.46 87.51 58.45
C ASN A 872 -5.45 88.35 59.25
N THR A 873 -5.18 88.56 60.54
CA THR A 873 -5.99 89.42 61.41
C THR A 873 -5.15 90.54 61.99
N LEU A 874 -5.79 91.61 62.46
CA LEU A 874 -5.12 92.75 63.07
C LEU A 874 -5.63 92.95 64.51
N PRO A 875 -4.81 93.54 65.40
CA PRO A 875 -5.29 94.06 66.67
C PRO A 875 -6.42 95.06 66.47
N THR A 876 -7.33 95.16 67.43
CA THR A 876 -8.36 96.21 67.36
C THR A 876 -7.72 97.59 67.53
N PRO A 877 -8.23 98.66 66.89
CA PRO A 877 -7.68 100.00 67.03
C PRO A 877 -7.64 100.54 68.47
N ALA A 878 -8.45 99.97 69.38
CA ALA A 878 -8.43 100.29 70.81
C ALA A 878 -7.21 99.72 71.54
N GLN A 879 -6.61 98.64 71.04
CA GLN A 879 -5.44 97.96 71.60
C GLN A 879 -4.14 98.54 71.02
N GLY A 880 -4.13 98.84 69.73
CA GLY A 880 -2.97 99.38 69.03
C GLY A 880 -3.03 99.11 67.54
N LEU A 881 -1.97 99.49 66.83
CA LEU A 881 -1.86 99.31 65.38
C LEU A 881 -0.55 98.59 65.06
N LEU A 882 -0.64 97.56 64.22
CA LEU A 882 0.53 96.97 63.58
C LEU A 882 0.95 97.88 62.42
N LYS A 883 2.24 98.19 62.33
CA LYS A 883 2.81 99.09 61.33
C LYS A 883 3.99 98.45 60.62
N LEU A 884 4.05 98.62 59.30
CA LEU A 884 5.19 98.27 58.47
C LEU A 884 5.88 99.57 58.04
N ASN A 885 7.13 99.76 58.46
CA ASN A 885 7.90 100.96 58.16
C ASN A 885 7.14 102.28 58.46
N GLY A 886 6.39 102.29 59.57
CA GLY A 886 5.60 103.44 60.03
C GLY A 886 4.20 103.59 59.41
N VAL A 887 3.82 102.77 58.41
CA VAL A 887 2.49 102.75 57.78
C VAL A 887 1.64 101.63 58.39
N ASN A 888 0.35 101.86 58.62
CA ASN A 888 -0.55 100.84 59.18
C ASN A 888 -0.64 99.62 58.26
N VAL A 889 -0.46 98.42 58.83
CA VAL A 889 -0.67 97.15 58.13
C VAL A 889 -2.17 96.93 57.91
N THR A 890 -2.55 96.40 56.74
CA THR A 890 -3.93 95.99 56.43
C THR A 890 -4.12 94.48 56.60
N ALA A 891 -5.35 94.03 56.90
CA ALA A 891 -5.64 92.60 56.95
C ALA A 891 -5.37 91.95 55.58
N ASN A 892 -4.84 90.73 55.61
CA ASN A 892 -4.31 89.97 54.48
C ASN A 892 -3.12 90.62 53.75
N GLN A 893 -2.46 91.62 54.34
CA GLN A 893 -1.25 92.18 53.74
C GLN A 893 -0.12 91.14 53.77
N GLU A 894 0.48 90.90 52.60
CA GLU A 894 1.69 90.11 52.46
C GLU A 894 2.93 90.99 52.67
N ILE A 895 3.90 90.45 53.41
CA ILE A 895 5.13 91.12 53.79
C ILE A 895 6.27 90.16 53.48
N SER A 896 7.19 90.60 52.62
CA SER A 896 8.37 89.81 52.24
C SER A 896 9.29 89.60 53.43
N VAL A 897 10.11 88.54 53.43
CA VAL A 897 11.10 88.31 54.49
C VAL A 897 12.04 89.51 54.71
N ALA A 898 12.40 90.21 53.64
CA ALA A 898 13.27 91.39 53.72
C ALA A 898 12.66 92.55 54.54
N ASP A 899 11.33 92.63 54.58
CA ASP A 899 10.60 93.71 55.24
C ASP A 899 10.08 93.35 56.65
N LEU A 900 10.21 92.09 57.08
CA LEU A 900 9.67 91.63 58.38
C LEU A 900 10.25 92.37 59.58
N ALA A 901 11.52 92.76 59.50
CA ALA A 901 12.18 93.55 60.55
C ALA A 901 11.66 95.01 60.65
N LEU A 902 10.85 95.47 59.68
CA LEU A 902 10.22 96.78 59.68
C LEU A 902 8.83 96.77 60.35
N ILE A 903 8.37 95.59 60.80
CA ILE A 903 7.10 95.45 61.50
C ILE A 903 7.27 95.93 62.95
N THR A 904 6.34 96.79 63.37
CA THR A 904 6.26 97.33 64.72
C THR A 904 4.82 97.30 65.21
N PHE A 905 4.59 96.98 66.47
CA PHE A 905 3.31 97.16 67.12
C PHE A 905 3.33 98.45 67.95
N VAL A 906 2.42 99.37 67.65
CA VAL A 906 2.28 100.64 68.38
C VAL A 906 1.02 100.55 69.25
N PRO A 907 1.13 100.38 70.58
CA PRO A 907 -0.04 100.32 71.46
C PRO A 907 -0.79 101.66 71.47
N THR A 908 -2.10 101.62 71.64
CA THR A 908 -2.90 102.83 71.87
C THR A 908 -2.57 103.41 73.25
N ALA A 909 -2.54 104.74 73.37
CA ALA A 909 -2.10 105.40 74.60
C ALA A 909 -2.85 104.91 75.85
N ASN A 910 -2.11 104.52 76.89
CA ASN A 910 -2.54 103.92 78.15
C ASN A 910 -3.19 102.52 78.03
N PHE A 911 -3.02 101.82 76.91
CA PHE A 911 -3.49 100.44 76.77
C PHE A 911 -2.58 99.47 77.56
N ASN A 912 -3.20 98.59 78.35
CA ASN A 912 -2.55 97.44 78.96
C ASN A 912 -3.41 96.17 78.78
N GLY A 913 -2.74 95.01 78.72
CA GLY A 913 -3.36 93.72 78.48
C GLY A 913 -2.78 92.99 77.26
N ASN A 914 -3.32 91.80 76.99
CA ASN A 914 -2.85 90.96 75.89
C ASN A 914 -3.42 91.44 74.55
N VAL A 915 -2.57 91.41 73.52
CA VAL A 915 -2.94 91.72 72.14
C VAL A 915 -2.55 90.53 71.27
N THR A 916 -3.45 90.11 70.40
CA THR A 916 -3.20 89.03 69.45
C THR A 916 -3.54 89.48 68.03
N PHE A 917 -2.81 88.93 67.08
CA PHE A 917 -3.08 88.98 65.65
C PHE A 917 -2.58 87.66 65.06
N SER A 918 -3.17 87.21 63.95
CA SER A 918 -2.77 85.97 63.29
C SER A 918 -1.96 86.26 62.03
N TYR A 919 -1.01 85.39 61.73
CA TYR A 919 -0.21 85.44 60.52
C TYR A 919 -0.05 84.05 59.90
N ASN A 920 0.27 83.99 58.61
CA ASN A 920 0.62 82.74 57.95
C ASN A 920 1.93 82.89 57.18
N GLY A 921 2.74 81.84 57.12
CA GLY A 921 4.00 81.79 56.38
C GLY A 921 3.83 81.07 55.05
N ASN A 922 4.60 81.49 54.03
CA ASN A 922 4.66 80.87 52.72
C ASN A 922 6.13 80.65 52.35
N ASP A 923 6.43 79.48 51.79
CA ASP A 923 7.75 79.04 51.31
C ASP A 923 8.15 79.60 49.94
N GLY A 924 7.20 80.21 49.24
CA GLY A 924 7.33 80.68 47.85
C GLY A 924 6.41 79.96 46.87
N VAL A 925 5.86 78.81 47.26
CA VAL A 925 4.91 77.98 46.53
C VAL A 925 3.57 77.97 47.27
N ASP A 926 3.51 77.47 48.50
CA ASP A 926 2.30 77.26 49.29
C ASP A 926 2.35 77.88 50.70
N TYR A 927 1.17 78.20 51.24
CA TYR A 927 1.04 78.69 52.61
C TYR A 927 0.93 77.52 53.58
N ALA A 928 1.39 77.71 54.82
CA ALA A 928 1.17 76.71 55.84
C ALA A 928 -0.34 76.44 56.01
N ALA A 929 -0.70 75.17 56.15
CA ALA A 929 -2.11 74.75 56.18
C ALA A 929 -2.89 75.40 57.33
N SER A 930 -2.22 75.68 58.46
CA SER A 930 -2.78 76.37 59.62
C SER A 930 -1.99 77.65 59.92
N PRO A 931 -2.65 78.83 59.94
CA PRO A 931 -2.03 80.07 60.42
C PRO A 931 -1.68 80.02 61.91
N ALA A 932 -0.68 80.81 62.32
CA ALA A 932 -0.28 81.05 63.70
C ALA A 932 -0.92 82.31 64.29
#